data_AF-Q5MYU0-F1
#
_entry.id   AF-Q5MYU0-F1
#
_cell.length_a   1.000
_cell.length_b   1.000
_cell.length_c   1.000
_cell.angle_alpha   90.00
_cell.angle_beta   90.00
_cell.angle_gamma   90.00
#
_symmetry.space_group_name_H-M   'P 1'
#
loop_
_entity.id
_entity.type
_entity.pdbx_description
1 polymer ?
#
loop_
_entity_poly.entity_id
_entity_poly.type
_entity_poly.pdbx_seq_one_letter_code
_entity_poly.pdbx_strand_id
1 'polypeptide(L)'
;MGNWMPGWSSSGSLGVPPMPVQKLEKSVQVNLEPDEKCLSQTEVSSVPSQKLEEYIQANLKPDEESLKQIDQAVDAISDLLCSEVMIDVLKVVKGGSYGRKTVLRDCSDGTLVLFTGLFKQFQDQKKYQDKLLDLIEQRLKSHEKYKKSVKRKLSLLEVQVSIPGQSILLQLLPTFNPLCISENPSAQVYQNLKRSMDQVKASPGEFSDCFTTLQQRFFEKYPGRLKDLILLVKHWYKQLQDKWIIPSPPPLLYALELLTVYAWEQGCQTKDFDITQGIRTVLQLISQPTNLCVYWLDNYNFEDETVRNNLLHQLNSPRPVILDPTDPTNNVGKDDRFWQLLAEEAQEWLNSLRLNKPHKPCWDVLPMPFFITPSHCLDKFIKDFLQPDKVFLNQIKRAVDIICSFLKETCFQNSDIKVLKIIKGGSTAKGTALQQRSDADIIVFLSSLDSYDSLETERSQYVQEIRKQLEACQKAFNLGVKFDISKWMAPRVLSFTLESKSLKQSVEFDVLPAYDALGQLRSDYTSRLKAYKKLIELYASQDSLKGGEFSVCFTELQRDFIETRPTKLKGLIRLIKHWYKQCERKMKPKASLPPKYALELLTVYAWEHGSGTDGFDTAEGFRTVLDLVIRYRQLCVFWTVNYNFEEDHMRKFLLTQIQKKRPVILDPADPTGDVGGGDRWCWHLLAKEAKEWLSSSCFQVEPKSPVQPWKVPVVQTPGSCGAQIYPVVGGVY
;
A
#
# COMPACT_ATOMS: atom_id res chain seq x y z
N MET A 1 28.25 -61.10 -56.58
CA MET A 1 28.20 -62.57 -56.70
C MET A 1 29.63 -63.10 -56.65
N GLY A 2 29.90 -64.11 -55.82
CA GLY A 2 31.17 -64.83 -55.70
C GLY A 2 32.22 -64.09 -54.85
N ASN A 3 32.87 -64.65 -53.82
CA ASN A 3 32.95 -66.03 -53.36
C ASN A 3 33.10 -66.07 -51.83
N TRP A 4 32.37 -67.01 -51.26
CA TRP A 4 32.54 -67.55 -49.92
C TRP A 4 33.76 -68.49 -49.91
N MET A 5 34.54 -68.51 -48.82
CA MET A 5 34.76 -69.73 -48.01
C MET A 5 35.60 -69.41 -46.76
N PRO A 6 35.30 -70.04 -45.60
CA PRO A 6 35.89 -69.72 -44.31
C PRO A 6 37.01 -70.71 -43.93
N GLY A 7 38.17 -70.19 -43.50
CA GLY A 7 39.25 -70.97 -42.92
C GLY A 7 39.10 -71.07 -41.39
N TRP A 8 38.99 -72.30 -40.89
CA TRP A 8 38.98 -72.66 -39.49
C TRP A 8 40.35 -72.51 -38.80
N SER A 9 40.28 -72.31 -37.47
CA SER A 9 41.02 -73.04 -36.42
C SER A 9 42.07 -72.31 -35.56
N SER A 10 42.03 -72.72 -34.29
CA SER A 10 42.98 -72.62 -33.17
C SER A 10 43.19 -71.29 -32.44
N SER A 11 42.40 -71.15 -31.36
CA SER A 11 42.82 -70.88 -29.99
C SER A 11 44.27 -70.40 -29.76
N GLY A 12 44.43 -69.12 -29.45
CA GLY A 12 45.65 -68.54 -28.90
C GLY A 12 45.33 -67.53 -27.81
N SER A 13 45.52 -67.97 -26.56
CA SER A 13 45.81 -67.22 -25.32
C SER A 13 45.29 -65.77 -25.17
N LEU A 14 44.36 -65.62 -24.23
CA LEU A 14 43.95 -64.38 -23.58
C LEU A 14 45.14 -63.70 -22.87
N GLY A 15 45.77 -62.74 -23.54
CA GLY A 15 46.64 -61.74 -22.91
C GLY A 15 46.02 -60.35 -23.10
N VAL A 16 45.22 -59.90 -22.13
CA VAL A 16 44.63 -58.55 -22.16
C VAL A 16 45.76 -57.54 -21.91
N PRO A 17 45.99 -56.59 -22.84
CA PRO A 17 47.07 -55.60 -22.71
C PRO A 17 46.72 -54.53 -21.65
N PRO A 18 47.72 -53.97 -20.95
CA PRO A 18 47.50 -52.97 -19.92
C PRO A 18 47.03 -51.65 -20.54
N MET A 19 45.87 -51.16 -20.12
CA MET A 19 45.39 -49.83 -20.49
C MET A 19 46.24 -48.73 -19.81
N PRO A 20 46.55 -47.63 -20.52
CA PRO A 20 47.41 -46.58 -20.02
C PRO A 20 46.70 -45.70 -18.99
N VAL A 21 47.34 -45.56 -17.82
CA VAL A 21 46.97 -44.62 -16.76
C VAL A 21 47.28 -43.20 -17.25
N GLN A 22 46.30 -42.52 -17.82
CA GLN A 22 46.40 -41.07 -18.03
C GLN A 22 46.12 -40.35 -16.71
N LYS A 23 47.21 -40.06 -16.00
CA LYS A 23 47.27 -39.07 -14.92
C LYS A 23 46.88 -37.70 -15.49
N LEU A 24 45.65 -37.25 -15.26
CA LEU A 24 45.28 -35.84 -15.36
C LEU A 24 45.18 -35.25 -13.95
N GLU A 25 46.34 -35.10 -13.30
CA GLU A 25 46.49 -34.33 -12.06
C GLU A 25 46.43 -32.83 -12.41
N LYS A 26 45.22 -32.28 -12.60
CA LYS A 26 45.03 -30.83 -12.48
C LYS A 26 44.58 -30.52 -11.06
N SER A 27 45.59 -30.24 -10.24
CA SER A 27 45.50 -29.65 -8.92
C SER A 27 44.63 -28.39 -8.95
N VAL A 28 43.39 -28.51 -8.46
CA VAL A 28 42.53 -27.36 -8.16
C VAL A 28 43.15 -26.65 -6.97
N GLN A 29 43.78 -25.50 -7.23
CA GLN A 29 44.33 -24.61 -6.21
C GLN A 29 43.21 -24.14 -5.29
N VAL A 30 43.19 -24.72 -4.09
CA VAL A 30 42.40 -24.32 -2.93
C VAL A 30 43.21 -23.25 -2.19
N ASN A 31 42.80 -21.99 -2.29
CA ASN A 31 43.03 -20.88 -1.35
C ASN A 31 42.73 -19.57 -2.08
N LEU A 32 41.45 -19.30 -2.31
CA LEU A 32 41.03 -17.92 -2.54
C LEU A 32 40.27 -17.54 -1.27
N GLU A 33 40.92 -16.71 -0.45
CA GLU A 33 40.21 -15.81 0.44
C GLU A 33 39.11 -15.11 -0.37
N PRO A 34 37.93 -14.84 0.22
CA PRO A 34 36.85 -14.22 -0.53
C PRO A 34 37.39 -12.90 -1.12
N ASP A 35 37.63 -12.91 -2.43
CA ASP A 35 38.14 -11.77 -3.17
C ASP A 35 37.32 -10.55 -2.76
N GLU A 36 37.95 -9.62 -2.03
CA GLU A 36 37.42 -8.31 -1.62
C GLU A 36 37.12 -7.40 -2.81
N LYS A 37 36.97 -7.95 -4.02
CA LYS A 37 36.38 -7.25 -5.18
C LYS A 37 34.86 -7.21 -5.06
N CYS A 38 34.36 -6.80 -3.90
CA CYS A 38 32.96 -6.44 -3.72
C CYS A 38 32.76 -5.10 -4.46
N LEU A 39 32.02 -5.15 -5.58
CA LEU A 39 31.53 -4.03 -6.42
C LEU A 39 31.74 -2.61 -5.82
N SER A 40 32.91 -2.00 -6.04
CA SER A 40 33.24 -0.66 -5.50
C SER A 40 33.08 0.48 -6.51
N GLN A 41 32.58 0.25 -7.72
CA GLN A 41 32.76 1.25 -8.78
C GLN A 41 31.67 2.32 -8.89
N THR A 42 30.47 2.13 -8.33
CA THR A 42 29.44 3.17 -8.35
C THR A 42 28.44 2.98 -7.21
N GLU A 43 28.19 4.04 -6.43
CA GLU A 43 27.10 4.03 -5.45
C GLU A 43 25.76 3.89 -6.18
N VAL A 44 24.93 2.94 -5.77
CA VAL A 44 23.65 2.70 -6.46
C VAL A 44 22.72 3.92 -6.42
N SER A 45 22.87 4.75 -5.38
CA SER A 45 22.18 6.03 -5.21
C SER A 45 22.50 7.07 -6.30
N SER A 46 23.64 6.91 -6.99
CA SER A 46 24.11 7.76 -8.09
C SER A 46 23.71 7.25 -9.48
N VAL A 47 23.20 6.02 -9.57
CA VAL A 47 22.75 5.44 -10.85
C VAL A 47 21.50 6.18 -11.34
N PRO A 48 21.47 6.66 -12.60
CA PRO A 48 20.28 7.29 -13.16
C PRO A 48 19.07 6.37 -13.06
N SER A 49 17.92 6.90 -12.65
CA SER A 49 16.69 6.14 -12.43
C SER A 49 16.29 5.23 -13.61
N GLN A 50 16.48 5.71 -14.85
CA GLN A 50 16.18 4.97 -16.07
C GLN A 50 17.08 3.76 -16.30
N LYS A 51 18.26 3.72 -15.68
CA LYS A 51 19.26 2.65 -15.81
C LYS A 51 19.26 1.69 -14.62
N LEU A 52 18.39 1.88 -13.62
CA LEU A 52 18.36 1.01 -12.44
C LEU A 52 18.07 -0.45 -12.82
N GLU A 53 17.21 -0.68 -13.82
CA GLU A 53 16.90 -2.03 -14.29
C GLU A 53 18.10 -2.70 -14.98
N GLU A 54 18.78 -1.98 -15.88
CA GLU A 54 20.03 -2.43 -16.50
C GLU A 54 21.11 -2.71 -15.44
N TYR A 55 21.21 -1.84 -14.42
CA TYR A 55 22.14 -2.01 -13.31
C TYR A 55 21.87 -3.29 -12.52
N ILE A 56 20.60 -3.61 -12.22
CA ILE A 56 20.24 -4.85 -11.50
C ILE A 56 20.68 -6.07 -12.31
N GLN A 57 20.33 -6.14 -13.60
CA GLN A 57 20.65 -7.30 -14.43
C GLN A 57 22.17 -7.43 -14.65
N ALA A 58 22.88 -6.32 -14.80
CA ALA A 58 24.31 -6.34 -15.08
C ALA A 58 25.18 -6.57 -13.83
N ASN A 59 24.73 -6.16 -12.63
CA ASN A 59 25.59 -6.14 -11.44
C ASN A 59 25.06 -6.92 -10.24
N LEU A 60 23.75 -7.03 -10.07
CA LEU A 60 23.17 -7.54 -8.81
C LEU A 60 22.62 -8.95 -8.92
N LYS A 61 22.12 -9.34 -10.10
CA LYS A 61 21.52 -10.64 -10.33
C LYS A 61 22.61 -11.71 -10.58
N PRO A 62 22.59 -12.84 -9.85
CA PRO A 62 23.46 -13.96 -10.13
C PRO A 62 23.23 -14.56 -11.52
N ASP A 63 24.26 -15.22 -12.05
CA ASP A 63 24.13 -16.06 -13.23
C ASP A 63 23.29 -17.31 -12.93
N GLU A 64 22.34 -17.64 -13.80
CA GLU A 64 21.41 -18.76 -13.59
C GLU A 64 22.12 -20.12 -13.60
N GLU A 65 23.18 -20.28 -14.39
CA GLU A 65 23.92 -21.54 -14.46
C GLU A 65 24.81 -21.72 -13.23
N SER A 66 25.46 -20.65 -12.78
CA SER A 66 26.17 -20.65 -11.49
C SER A 66 25.23 -21.02 -10.34
N LEU A 67 23.99 -20.50 -10.31
CA LEU A 67 23.00 -20.86 -9.28
C LEU A 67 22.58 -22.34 -9.34
N LYS A 68 22.38 -22.93 -10.52
CA LYS A 68 22.09 -24.37 -10.64
C LYS A 68 23.24 -25.24 -10.14
N GLN A 69 24.48 -24.84 -10.38
CA GLN A 69 25.65 -25.56 -9.88
C GLN A 69 25.76 -25.45 -8.35
N ILE A 70 25.43 -24.28 -7.78
CA ILE A 70 25.27 -24.12 -6.33
C ILE A 70 24.18 -25.06 -5.82
N ASP A 71 23.00 -25.11 -6.46
CA ASP A 71 21.92 -26.01 -6.07
C ASP A 71 22.37 -27.47 -6.02
N GLN A 72 23.05 -27.95 -7.06
CA GLN A 72 23.61 -29.31 -7.10
C GLN A 72 24.64 -29.56 -5.98
N ALA A 73 25.48 -28.57 -5.66
CA ALA A 73 26.45 -28.68 -4.59
C ALA A 73 25.79 -28.72 -3.20
N VAL A 74 24.72 -27.93 -2.98
CA VAL A 74 23.93 -27.95 -1.75
C VAL A 74 23.15 -29.26 -1.60
N ASP A 75 22.60 -29.77 -2.69
CA ASP A 75 21.86 -31.04 -2.70
C ASP A 75 22.82 -32.20 -2.35
N ALA A 76 24.05 -32.19 -2.87
CA ALA A 76 25.08 -33.16 -2.49
C ALA A 76 25.52 -33.08 -1.01
N ILE A 77 25.51 -31.89 -0.40
CA ILE A 77 25.73 -31.73 1.04
C ILE A 77 24.54 -32.30 1.82
N SER A 78 23.32 -32.04 1.34
CA SER A 78 22.08 -32.50 1.95
C SER A 78 22.01 -34.03 1.96
N ASP A 79 22.30 -34.68 0.84
CA ASP A 79 22.35 -36.15 0.70
C ASP A 79 23.39 -36.77 1.64
N LEU A 80 24.57 -36.14 1.76
CA LEU A 80 25.63 -36.59 2.66
C LEU A 80 25.15 -36.58 4.13
N LEU A 81 24.42 -35.55 4.54
CA LEU A 81 23.91 -35.41 5.90
C LEU A 81 22.68 -36.29 6.16
N CYS A 82 21.83 -36.48 5.16
CA CYS A 82 20.70 -37.43 5.24
C CYS A 82 21.16 -38.89 5.37
N SER A 83 22.36 -39.23 4.86
CA SER A 83 22.93 -40.58 5.03
C SER A 83 23.39 -40.89 6.46
N GLU A 84 23.51 -39.87 7.33
CA GLU A 84 24.02 -40.01 8.70
C GLU A 84 22.89 -40.33 9.68
N VAL A 85 22.79 -41.61 10.06
CA VAL A 85 21.74 -42.14 10.93
C VAL A 85 21.78 -41.49 12.33
N MET A 86 22.94 -41.06 12.83
CA MET A 86 23.05 -40.44 14.15
C MET A 86 22.36 -39.08 14.26
N ILE A 87 22.13 -38.38 13.15
CA ILE A 87 21.49 -37.06 13.13
C ILE A 87 19.95 -37.19 12.98
N ASP A 88 19.48 -38.31 12.41
CA ASP A 88 18.05 -38.56 12.13
C ASP A 88 17.40 -37.41 11.35
N VAL A 89 18.00 -37.03 10.22
CA VAL A 89 17.51 -35.94 9.37
C VAL A 89 16.24 -36.40 8.64
N LEU A 90 15.11 -35.78 8.96
CA LEU A 90 13.80 -36.04 8.34
C LEU A 90 13.65 -35.32 6.99
N LYS A 91 14.09 -34.06 6.93
CA LYS A 91 14.06 -33.25 5.71
C LYS A 91 15.06 -32.09 5.81
N VAL A 92 15.54 -31.63 4.65
CA VAL A 92 16.46 -30.47 4.55
C VAL A 92 15.75 -29.33 3.82
N VAL A 93 15.90 -28.10 4.34
CA VAL A 93 15.23 -26.91 3.80
C VAL A 93 16.23 -25.77 3.67
N LYS A 94 16.14 -25.04 2.55
CA LYS A 94 17.02 -23.90 2.24
C LYS A 94 16.40 -22.62 2.84
N GLY A 95 17.13 -21.92 3.70
CA GLY A 95 16.76 -20.66 4.33
C GLY A 95 17.70 -19.51 3.95
N GLY A 96 17.58 -18.39 4.65
CA GLY A 96 18.30 -17.16 4.31
C GLY A 96 17.90 -16.61 2.94
N SER A 97 18.73 -15.71 2.41
CA SER A 97 18.52 -15.12 1.07
C SER A 97 18.48 -16.18 -0.03
N TYR A 98 19.29 -17.23 0.12
CA TYR A 98 19.28 -18.41 -0.74
C TYR A 98 17.91 -19.10 -0.78
N GLY A 99 17.33 -19.41 0.39
CA GLY A 99 16.00 -20.00 0.50
C GLY A 99 14.88 -19.12 -0.07
N ARG A 100 14.97 -17.81 0.16
CA ARG A 100 13.98 -16.82 -0.34
C ARG A 100 14.15 -16.47 -1.82
N LYS A 101 15.21 -16.97 -2.46
CA LYS A 101 15.60 -16.65 -3.85
C LYS A 101 15.85 -15.15 -4.06
N THR A 102 16.43 -14.49 -3.04
CA THR A 102 16.82 -13.08 -3.03
C THR A 102 18.35 -12.95 -2.93
N VAL A 103 19.07 -13.84 -3.61
CA VAL A 103 20.54 -13.96 -3.62
C VAL A 103 21.16 -12.82 -4.42
N LEU A 104 22.13 -12.12 -3.82
CA LEU A 104 22.98 -11.16 -4.51
C LEU A 104 24.10 -11.87 -5.28
N ARG A 105 24.51 -11.29 -6.41
CA ARG A 105 25.70 -11.69 -7.14
C ARG A 105 26.94 -11.72 -6.25
N ASP A 106 27.89 -12.57 -6.62
CA ASP A 106 29.17 -12.80 -5.95
C ASP A 106 29.04 -13.53 -4.62
N CYS A 107 28.55 -12.89 -3.56
CA CYS A 107 28.45 -13.52 -2.25
C CYS A 107 27.14 -13.18 -1.54
N SER A 108 26.43 -14.22 -1.09
CA SER A 108 25.18 -14.10 -0.35
C SER A 108 25.10 -15.11 0.80
N ASP A 109 24.24 -14.81 1.78
CA ASP A 109 23.90 -15.73 2.86
C ASP A 109 22.95 -16.84 2.39
N GLY A 110 23.06 -17.99 3.04
CA GLY A 110 22.06 -19.03 3.02
C GLY A 110 22.05 -19.80 4.32
N THR A 111 20.97 -20.50 4.57
CA THR A 111 20.82 -21.38 5.72
C THR A 111 20.43 -22.75 5.22
N LEU A 112 20.99 -23.81 5.78
CA LEU A 112 20.58 -25.19 5.52
C LEU A 112 19.98 -25.75 6.80
N VAL A 113 18.65 -25.74 6.86
CA VAL A 113 17.89 -26.20 8.02
C VAL A 113 17.67 -27.71 7.91
N LEU A 114 18.21 -28.42 8.89
CA LEU A 114 18.16 -29.88 9.00
C LEU A 114 17.09 -30.23 10.02
N PHE A 115 15.89 -30.56 9.55
CA PHE A 115 14.83 -30.97 10.45
C PHE A 115 15.12 -32.38 10.97
N THR A 116 15.33 -32.51 12.27
CA THR A 116 15.73 -33.78 12.91
C THR A 116 14.56 -34.41 13.67
N GLY A 117 14.45 -35.74 13.60
CA GLY A 117 13.49 -36.50 14.39
C GLY A 117 13.87 -36.60 15.86
N LEU A 118 15.08 -36.19 16.24
CA LEU A 118 15.54 -36.15 17.63
C LEU A 118 14.87 -35.04 18.44
N PHE A 119 14.45 -33.94 17.79
CA PHE A 119 13.76 -32.84 18.47
C PHE A 119 12.25 -33.07 18.45
N LYS A 120 11.62 -33.04 19.63
CA LYS A 120 10.18 -33.26 19.81
C LYS A 120 9.43 -31.97 20.09
N GLN A 121 10.14 -30.90 20.43
CA GLN A 121 9.59 -29.60 20.83
C GLN A 121 10.64 -28.50 20.58
N PHE A 122 10.19 -27.24 20.49
CA PHE A 122 11.05 -26.10 20.14
C PHE A 122 12.28 -25.97 21.05
N GLN A 123 12.10 -26.12 22.37
CA GLN A 123 13.17 -25.94 23.35
C GLN A 123 14.30 -26.99 23.26
N ASP A 124 14.08 -28.11 22.57
CA ASP A 124 15.11 -29.12 22.37
C ASP A 124 16.29 -28.55 21.57
N GLN A 125 16.05 -27.57 20.69
CA GLN A 125 17.11 -26.85 19.99
C GLN A 125 18.10 -26.21 20.96
N LYS A 126 17.62 -25.48 21.99
CA LYS A 126 18.52 -24.89 22.98
C LYS A 126 19.35 -25.92 23.73
N LYS A 127 18.78 -27.11 23.96
CA LYS A 127 19.39 -28.13 24.80
C LYS A 127 20.37 -29.03 24.05
N TYR A 128 20.13 -29.26 22.76
CA TYR A 128 20.78 -30.33 22.02
C TYR A 128 21.36 -29.92 20.65
N GLN A 129 21.06 -28.74 20.12
CA GLN A 129 21.52 -28.33 18.77
C GLN A 129 23.05 -28.34 18.67
N ASP A 130 23.77 -27.86 19.69
CA ASP A 130 25.24 -27.81 19.67
C ASP A 130 25.86 -29.21 19.51
N LYS A 131 25.32 -30.21 20.20
CA LYS A 131 25.76 -31.61 20.08
C LYS A 131 25.55 -32.17 18.68
N LEU A 132 24.43 -31.81 18.02
CA LEU A 132 24.17 -32.23 16.65
C LEU A 132 25.07 -31.50 15.65
N LEU A 133 25.39 -30.23 15.92
CA LEU A 133 26.35 -29.48 15.12
C LEU A 133 27.74 -30.12 15.16
N ASP A 134 28.17 -30.66 16.30
CA ASP A 134 29.44 -31.39 16.41
C ASP A 134 29.44 -32.67 15.53
N LEU A 135 28.32 -33.41 15.49
CA LEU A 135 28.17 -34.58 14.63
C LEU A 135 28.17 -34.19 13.14
N ILE A 136 27.45 -33.12 12.77
CA ILE A 136 27.43 -32.59 11.41
C ILE A 136 28.83 -32.15 10.98
N GLU A 137 29.55 -31.44 11.86
CA GLU A 137 30.91 -30.99 11.60
C GLU A 137 31.85 -32.17 11.36
N GLN A 138 31.81 -33.20 12.22
CA GLN A 138 32.60 -34.42 12.05
C GLN A 138 32.27 -35.10 10.72
N ARG A 139 30.98 -35.23 10.38
CA ARG A 139 30.54 -35.85 9.13
C ARG A 139 31.05 -35.09 7.91
N LEU A 140 30.92 -33.77 7.87
CA LEU A 140 31.40 -32.96 6.76
C LEU A 140 32.92 -32.97 6.65
N LYS A 141 33.64 -32.93 7.78
CA LYS A 141 35.11 -33.00 7.80
C LYS A 141 35.67 -34.37 7.42
N SER A 142 34.88 -35.44 7.59
CA SER A 142 35.24 -36.78 7.10
C SER A 142 35.26 -36.88 5.57
N HIS A 143 34.57 -35.97 4.88
CA HIS A 143 34.50 -35.94 3.43
C HIS A 143 35.51 -34.96 2.85
N GLU A 144 36.50 -35.46 2.09
CA GLU A 144 37.65 -34.66 1.60
C GLU A 144 37.24 -33.38 0.85
N LYS A 145 36.12 -33.40 0.11
CA LYS A 145 35.58 -32.23 -0.60
C LYS A 145 35.22 -31.05 0.31
N TYR A 146 34.72 -31.29 1.52
CA TYR A 146 34.15 -30.24 2.39
C TYR A 146 35.05 -29.89 3.58
N LYS A 147 36.00 -30.76 3.91
CA LYS A 147 36.92 -30.64 5.06
C LYS A 147 37.55 -29.27 5.27
N LYS A 148 37.90 -28.55 4.20
CA LYS A 148 38.52 -27.22 4.25
C LYS A 148 37.51 -26.06 4.22
N SER A 149 36.28 -26.30 3.79
CA SER A 149 35.24 -25.28 3.64
C SER A 149 34.35 -25.12 4.88
N VAL A 150 34.40 -26.09 5.79
CA VAL A 150 33.64 -26.12 7.04
C VAL A 150 34.33 -25.26 8.10
N LYS A 151 33.61 -24.29 8.67
CA LYS A 151 34.07 -23.40 9.72
C LYS A 151 33.10 -23.46 10.91
N ARG A 152 33.64 -23.73 12.11
CA ARG A 152 32.88 -23.70 13.37
C ARG A 152 33.22 -22.42 14.13
N LYS A 153 32.20 -21.67 14.56
CA LYS A 153 32.35 -20.46 15.37
C LYS A 153 31.33 -20.48 16.50
N LEU A 154 31.75 -20.71 17.75
CA LEU A 154 30.86 -20.81 18.90
C LEU A 154 29.68 -21.76 18.58
N SER A 155 28.45 -21.25 18.56
CA SER A 155 27.22 -22.00 18.26
C SER A 155 26.86 -22.08 16.77
N LEU A 156 27.75 -21.67 15.86
CA LEU A 156 27.51 -21.60 14.42
C LEU A 156 28.41 -22.59 13.67
N LEU A 157 27.82 -23.29 12.69
CA LEU A 157 28.54 -24.12 11.73
C LEU A 157 28.26 -23.58 10.32
N GLU A 158 29.30 -23.18 9.63
CA GLU A 158 29.23 -22.57 8.30
C GLU A 158 29.98 -23.42 7.28
N VAL A 159 29.42 -23.54 6.08
CA VAL A 159 30.06 -24.16 4.92
C VAL A 159 29.99 -23.17 3.77
N GLN A 160 31.15 -22.82 3.23
CA GLN A 160 31.22 -22.00 2.04
C GLN A 160 31.10 -22.88 0.78
N VAL A 161 30.08 -22.61 -0.04
CA VAL A 161 29.88 -23.26 -1.34
C VAL A 161 30.17 -22.24 -2.42
N SER A 162 31.30 -22.42 -3.12
CA SER A 162 31.78 -21.50 -4.15
C SER A 162 31.86 -22.18 -5.51
N ILE A 163 31.27 -21.53 -6.51
CA ILE A 163 31.32 -21.86 -7.93
C ILE A 163 31.86 -20.61 -8.66
N PRO A 164 32.50 -20.72 -9.85
CA PRO A 164 32.93 -19.52 -10.57
C PRO A 164 31.81 -18.47 -10.71
N GLY A 165 32.07 -17.27 -10.20
CA GLY A 165 31.14 -16.14 -10.24
C GLY A 165 30.07 -16.09 -9.14
N GLN A 166 29.93 -17.12 -8.29
CA GLN A 166 28.95 -17.10 -7.19
C GLN A 166 29.38 -17.96 -5.99
N SER A 167 29.22 -17.42 -4.79
CA SER A 167 29.47 -18.05 -3.51
C SER A 167 28.26 -17.89 -2.60
N ILE A 168 27.92 -18.96 -1.87
CA ILE A 168 26.94 -18.93 -0.79
C ILE A 168 27.61 -19.37 0.51
N LEU A 169 27.51 -18.55 1.54
CA LEU A 169 27.89 -18.95 2.90
C LEU A 169 26.68 -19.62 3.56
N LEU A 170 26.70 -20.95 3.65
CA LEU A 170 25.62 -21.74 4.23
C LEU A 170 25.85 -21.94 5.72
N GLN A 171 24.93 -21.43 6.54
CA GLN A 171 24.85 -21.79 7.95
C GLN A 171 24.01 -23.06 8.12
N LEU A 172 24.56 -24.10 8.76
CA LEU A 172 23.85 -25.35 9.00
C LEU A 172 23.17 -25.30 10.36
N LEU A 173 21.88 -25.66 10.41
CA LEU A 173 21.06 -25.56 11.61
C LEU A 173 20.16 -26.79 11.78
N PRO A 174 20.49 -27.71 12.72
CA PRO A 174 19.54 -28.72 13.19
C PRO A 174 18.37 -28.06 13.92
N THR A 175 17.14 -28.36 13.50
CA THR A 175 15.95 -27.60 13.92
C THR A 175 14.75 -28.52 14.13
N PHE A 176 13.85 -28.14 15.03
CA PHE A 176 12.59 -28.84 15.24
C PHE A 176 11.61 -28.54 14.11
N ASN A 177 10.90 -29.54 13.59
CA ASN A 177 9.88 -29.36 12.54
C ASN A 177 8.47 -29.24 13.16
N PRO A 178 7.96 -28.03 13.44
CA PRO A 178 6.67 -27.89 14.08
C PRO A 178 5.48 -28.26 13.18
N LEU A 179 5.66 -28.26 11.86
CA LEU A 179 4.61 -28.59 10.91
C LEU A 179 4.38 -30.11 10.79
N CYS A 180 5.35 -30.93 11.20
CA CYS A 180 5.34 -32.38 11.02
C CYS A 180 4.99 -32.75 9.56
N ILE A 181 3.79 -33.32 9.36
CA ILE A 181 3.23 -33.78 8.07
C ILE A 181 2.26 -32.73 7.46
N SER A 182 1.83 -31.73 8.23
CA SER A 182 0.88 -30.71 7.77
C SER A 182 1.55 -29.72 6.82
N GLU A 183 0.81 -29.29 5.79
CA GLU A 183 1.26 -28.20 4.92
C GLU A 183 1.10 -26.85 5.60
N ASN A 184 -0.03 -26.60 6.28
CA ASN A 184 -0.31 -25.32 6.91
C ASN A 184 -0.19 -25.41 8.44
N PRO A 185 0.35 -24.37 9.12
CA PRO A 185 0.43 -24.34 10.56
C PRO A 185 -0.97 -24.24 11.18
N SER A 186 -1.23 -25.06 12.21
CA SER A 186 -2.40 -24.89 13.06
C SER A 186 -2.10 -23.88 14.18
N ALA A 187 -3.13 -23.31 14.79
CA ALA A 187 -2.95 -22.44 15.97
C ALA A 187 -2.16 -23.14 17.10
N GLN A 188 -2.28 -24.46 17.23
CA GLN A 188 -1.54 -25.26 18.22
C GLN A 188 -0.02 -25.14 18.05
N VAL A 189 0.47 -24.99 16.82
CA VAL A 189 1.90 -24.78 16.55
C VAL A 189 2.39 -23.52 17.27
N TYR A 190 1.66 -22.42 17.13
CA TYR A 190 2.03 -21.14 17.73
C TYR A 190 1.76 -21.08 19.24
N GLN A 191 0.75 -21.79 19.73
CA GLN A 191 0.57 -22.00 21.17
C GLN A 191 1.77 -22.74 21.77
N ASN A 192 2.23 -23.81 21.11
CA ASN A 192 3.39 -24.59 21.55
C ASN A 192 4.68 -23.76 21.48
N LEU A 193 4.87 -22.99 20.40
CA LEU A 193 5.96 -22.02 20.29
C LEU A 193 5.98 -21.09 21.51
N LYS A 194 4.84 -20.45 21.81
CA LYS A 194 4.73 -19.51 22.93
C LYS A 194 5.03 -20.20 24.28
N ARG A 195 4.44 -21.37 24.54
CA ARG A 195 4.71 -22.15 25.76
C ARG A 195 6.19 -22.51 25.89
N SER A 196 6.81 -22.99 24.82
CA SER A 196 8.24 -23.33 24.80
C SER A 196 9.11 -22.11 25.07
N MET A 197 8.81 -20.97 24.43
CA MET A 197 9.52 -19.71 24.68
C MET A 197 9.44 -19.28 26.14
N ASP A 198 8.25 -19.35 26.75
CA ASP A 198 8.07 -18.96 28.15
C ASP A 198 8.83 -19.89 29.11
N GLN A 199 8.85 -21.20 28.82
CA GLN A 199 9.57 -22.19 29.63
C GLN A 199 11.08 -21.97 29.64
N VAL A 200 11.68 -21.67 28.48
CA VAL A 200 13.14 -21.45 28.37
C VAL A 200 13.55 -19.98 28.31
N LYS A 201 12.61 -19.07 28.59
CA LYS A 201 12.79 -17.61 28.50
C LYS A 201 13.44 -17.20 27.17
N ALA A 202 12.99 -17.78 26.08
CA ALA A 202 13.48 -17.47 24.75
C ALA A 202 13.04 -16.07 24.31
N SER A 203 13.92 -15.40 23.58
CA SER A 203 13.63 -14.12 22.95
C SER A 203 12.68 -14.31 21.75
N PRO A 204 11.87 -13.30 21.40
CA PRO A 204 11.02 -13.38 20.21
C PRO A 204 11.84 -13.57 18.93
N GLY A 205 11.40 -14.48 18.05
CA GLY A 205 12.13 -14.87 16.84
C GLY A 205 13.27 -15.87 17.03
N GLU A 206 13.60 -16.29 18.26
CA GLU A 206 14.71 -17.21 18.53
C GLU A 206 14.50 -18.62 17.92
N PHE A 207 13.24 -19.00 17.65
CA PHE A 207 12.90 -20.25 16.97
C PHE A 207 12.46 -20.04 15.51
N SER A 208 12.75 -18.88 14.91
CA SER A 208 12.30 -18.54 13.55
C SER A 208 12.73 -19.54 12.48
N ASP A 209 13.89 -20.20 12.65
CA ASP A 209 14.38 -21.26 11.75
C ASP A 209 13.42 -22.44 11.63
N CYS A 210 12.58 -22.70 12.65
CA CYS A 210 11.55 -23.74 12.62
C CYS A 210 10.52 -23.51 11.50
N PHE A 211 10.37 -22.26 11.07
CA PHE A 211 9.39 -21.82 10.10
C PHE A 211 9.99 -21.57 8.71
N THR A 212 11.25 -21.98 8.48
CA THR A 212 11.95 -21.77 7.20
C THR A 212 11.16 -22.28 5.98
N THR A 213 10.44 -23.40 6.09
CA THR A 213 9.57 -23.90 5.01
C THR A 213 8.47 -22.89 4.66
N LEU A 214 7.86 -22.24 5.67
CA LEU A 214 6.85 -21.20 5.43
C LEU A 214 7.47 -19.95 4.83
N GLN A 215 8.71 -19.60 5.21
CA GLN A 215 9.42 -18.43 4.67
C GLN A 215 9.69 -18.63 3.17
N GLN A 216 10.15 -19.81 2.76
CA GLN A 216 10.30 -20.14 1.34
C GLN A 216 9.00 -19.96 0.58
N ARG A 217 7.92 -20.58 1.05
CA ARG A 217 6.59 -20.51 0.40
C ARG A 217 6.07 -19.08 0.32
N PHE A 218 6.28 -18.28 1.36
CA PHE A 218 5.91 -16.87 1.38
C PHE A 218 6.62 -16.11 0.25
N PHE A 219 7.91 -16.35 -0.01
CA PHE A 219 8.67 -15.69 -1.08
C PHE A 219 8.49 -16.32 -2.47
N GLU A 220 8.02 -17.57 -2.56
CA GLU A 220 7.82 -18.29 -3.83
C GLU A 220 6.68 -17.70 -4.68
N LYS A 221 5.61 -17.21 -4.05
CA LYS A 221 4.44 -16.64 -4.75
C LYS A 221 4.74 -15.32 -5.49
N TYR A 222 5.85 -14.65 -5.19
CA TYR A 222 6.15 -13.33 -5.75
C TYR A 222 6.94 -13.36 -7.07
N PRO A 223 6.67 -12.42 -8.00
CA PRO A 223 7.31 -12.40 -9.31
C PRO A 223 8.81 -12.06 -9.24
N GLY A 224 9.57 -12.53 -10.23
CA GLY A 224 11.01 -12.27 -10.33
C GLY A 224 11.37 -10.78 -10.30
N ARG A 225 10.54 -9.92 -10.92
CA ARG A 225 10.72 -8.46 -10.92
C ARG A 225 10.64 -7.83 -9.52
N LEU A 226 9.87 -8.43 -8.60
CA LEU A 226 9.88 -8.02 -7.19
C LEU A 226 11.18 -8.44 -6.50
N LYS A 227 11.70 -9.63 -6.84
CA LYS A 227 12.99 -10.10 -6.33
C LYS A 227 14.13 -9.21 -6.82
N ASP A 228 14.09 -8.75 -8.06
CA ASP A 228 15.02 -7.75 -8.61
C ASP A 228 14.99 -6.43 -7.81
N LEU A 229 13.80 -5.94 -7.44
CA LEU A 229 13.67 -4.77 -6.55
C LEU A 229 14.26 -5.04 -5.16
N ILE A 230 14.05 -6.25 -4.61
CA ILE A 230 14.66 -6.66 -3.34
C ILE A 230 16.19 -6.64 -3.45
N LEU A 231 16.78 -7.18 -4.53
CA LEU A 231 18.24 -7.14 -4.74
C LEU A 231 18.77 -5.70 -4.74
N LEU A 232 18.05 -4.77 -5.37
CA LEU A 232 18.41 -3.35 -5.38
C LEU A 232 18.46 -2.76 -3.96
N VAL A 233 17.43 -3.01 -3.15
CA VAL A 233 17.34 -2.54 -1.75
C VAL A 233 18.44 -3.16 -0.90
N LYS A 234 18.70 -4.46 -1.07
CA LYS A 234 19.75 -5.18 -0.33
C LYS A 234 21.13 -4.68 -0.67
N HIS A 235 21.40 -4.43 -1.96
CA HIS A 235 22.69 -3.91 -2.40
C HIS A 235 22.93 -2.49 -1.86
N TRP A 236 21.93 -1.62 -1.93
CA TRP A 236 21.99 -0.29 -1.31
C TRP A 236 22.32 -0.38 0.18
N TYR A 237 21.62 -1.23 0.91
CA TYR A 237 21.87 -1.44 2.32
C TYR A 237 23.27 -1.98 2.61
N LYS A 238 23.78 -2.93 1.80
CA LYS A 238 25.16 -3.42 1.92
C LYS A 238 26.19 -2.31 1.73
N GLN A 239 25.99 -1.43 0.73
CA GLN A 239 26.85 -0.25 0.53
C GLN A 239 26.84 0.71 1.74
N LEU A 240 25.74 0.78 2.49
CA LEU A 240 25.68 1.55 3.74
C LEU A 240 26.41 0.86 4.89
N GLN A 241 26.29 -0.46 5.02
CA GLN A 241 27.01 -1.22 6.04
C GLN A 241 28.53 -1.08 5.89
N ASP A 242 29.04 -1.06 4.67
CA ASP A 242 30.48 -0.85 4.41
C ASP A 242 30.96 0.56 4.82
N LYS A 243 30.04 1.54 4.89
CA LYS A 243 30.32 2.90 5.38
C LYS A 243 30.19 3.03 6.90
N TRP A 244 29.33 2.23 7.52
CA TRP A 244 29.04 2.31 8.94
C TRP A 244 30.09 1.56 9.77
N ILE A 245 30.67 2.24 10.75
CA ILE A 245 31.68 1.65 11.66
C ILE A 245 31.06 0.54 12.54
N ILE A 246 29.75 0.58 12.74
CA ILE A 246 29.02 -0.34 13.62
C ILE A 246 28.44 -1.49 12.78
N PRO A 247 28.75 -2.76 13.09
CA PRO A 247 28.11 -3.89 12.43
C PRO A 247 26.60 -3.86 12.71
N SER A 248 25.80 -3.76 11.66
CA SER A 248 24.35 -3.74 11.78
C SER A 248 23.79 -5.14 12.07
N PRO A 249 22.70 -5.27 12.85
CA PRO A 249 22.12 -6.57 13.18
C PRO A 249 21.56 -7.28 11.93
N PRO A 250 21.81 -8.60 11.74
CA PRO A 250 21.33 -9.39 10.60
C PRO A 250 19.82 -9.31 10.30
N PRO A 251 18.90 -9.22 11.29
CA PRO A 251 17.46 -9.11 11.04
C PRO A 251 17.05 -7.93 10.15
N LEU A 252 17.85 -6.85 10.10
CA LEU A 252 17.48 -5.65 9.36
C LEU A 252 17.40 -5.89 7.85
N LEU A 253 18.27 -6.75 7.29
CA LEU A 253 18.22 -7.10 5.88
C LEU A 253 16.91 -7.83 5.54
N TYR A 254 16.51 -8.80 6.37
CA TYR A 254 15.25 -9.51 6.19
C TYR A 254 14.03 -8.58 6.37
N ALA A 255 14.10 -7.65 7.32
CA ALA A 255 13.07 -6.62 7.48
C ALA A 255 12.90 -5.75 6.23
N LEU A 256 14.00 -5.39 5.55
CA LEU A 256 13.97 -4.64 4.27
C LEU A 256 13.40 -5.48 3.11
N GLU A 257 13.67 -6.79 3.06
CA GLU A 257 13.04 -7.69 2.09
C GLU A 257 11.51 -7.71 2.28
N LEU A 258 11.06 -7.89 3.53
CA LEU A 258 9.64 -7.90 3.89
C LEU A 258 8.97 -6.54 3.63
N LEU A 259 9.63 -5.43 3.94
CA LEU A 259 9.11 -4.09 3.66
C LEU A 259 8.97 -3.84 2.15
N THR A 260 9.88 -4.39 1.34
CA THR A 260 9.81 -4.32 -0.12
C THR A 260 8.63 -5.12 -0.66
N VAL A 261 8.41 -6.32 -0.12
CA VAL A 261 7.22 -7.13 -0.43
C VAL A 261 5.95 -6.37 -0.06
N TYR A 262 5.88 -5.82 1.15
CA TYR A 262 4.75 -5.03 1.62
C TYR A 262 4.46 -3.83 0.72
N ALA A 263 5.49 -3.08 0.32
CA ALA A 263 5.35 -1.94 -0.58
C ALA A 263 4.73 -2.34 -1.92
N TRP A 264 5.15 -3.48 -2.48
CA TRP A 264 4.58 -4.02 -3.71
C TRP A 264 3.14 -4.50 -3.53
N GLU A 265 2.85 -5.20 -2.43
CA GLU A 265 1.52 -5.73 -2.12
C GLU A 265 0.49 -4.63 -1.85
N GLN A 266 0.84 -3.59 -1.11
CA GLN A 266 -0.06 -2.47 -0.85
C GLN A 266 -0.05 -1.42 -1.97
N GLY A 267 0.89 -1.55 -2.91
CA GLY A 267 1.14 -0.63 -3.99
C GLY A 267 0.47 -1.06 -5.30
N CYS A 268 1.23 -1.73 -6.16
CA CYS A 268 0.79 -2.03 -7.52
C CYS A 268 0.28 -3.46 -7.71
N GLN A 269 0.81 -4.46 -6.99
CA GLN A 269 0.51 -5.89 -7.19
C GLN A 269 0.59 -6.39 -8.65
N THR A 270 1.32 -5.69 -9.53
CA THR A 270 1.48 -6.08 -10.94
C THR A 270 2.81 -6.79 -11.16
N LYS A 271 2.86 -7.73 -12.11
CA LYS A 271 4.12 -8.42 -12.47
C LYS A 271 5.09 -7.51 -13.22
N ASP A 272 4.56 -6.57 -14.01
CA ASP A 272 5.31 -5.66 -14.86
C ASP A 272 5.17 -4.21 -14.37
N PHE A 273 5.90 -3.90 -13.28
CA PHE A 273 5.88 -2.59 -12.65
C PHE A 273 7.19 -1.83 -12.88
N ASP A 274 7.14 -0.51 -12.74
CA ASP A 274 8.34 0.34 -12.85
C ASP A 274 9.22 0.21 -11.58
N ILE A 275 10.45 -0.29 -11.74
CA ILE A 275 11.41 -0.47 -10.63
C ILE A 275 11.70 0.86 -9.91
N THR A 276 11.71 1.98 -10.64
CA THR A 276 11.93 3.31 -10.04
C THR A 276 10.75 3.72 -9.17
N GLN A 277 9.51 3.46 -9.58
CA GLN A 277 8.35 3.66 -8.71
C GLN A 277 8.41 2.76 -7.46
N GLY A 278 8.85 1.51 -7.65
CA GLY A 278 9.03 0.55 -6.56
C GLY A 278 10.04 1.05 -5.52
N ILE A 279 11.27 1.37 -5.93
CA ILE A 279 12.31 1.80 -4.99
C ILE A 279 11.94 3.09 -4.27
N ARG A 280 11.34 4.07 -4.96
CA ARG A 280 10.88 5.30 -4.30
C ARG A 280 9.83 5.03 -3.23
N THR A 281 8.93 4.07 -3.49
CA THR A 281 7.90 3.69 -2.52
C THR A 281 8.55 3.05 -1.29
N VAL A 282 9.51 2.13 -1.49
CA VAL A 282 10.24 1.50 -0.39
C VAL A 282 11.00 2.54 0.43
N LEU A 283 11.75 3.43 -0.21
CA LEU A 283 12.48 4.51 0.47
C LEU A 283 11.55 5.44 1.24
N GLN A 284 10.37 5.77 0.69
CA GLN A 284 9.37 6.57 1.39
C GLN A 284 8.85 5.89 2.67
N LEU A 285 8.74 4.57 2.68
CA LEU A 285 8.38 3.81 3.89
C LEU A 285 9.53 3.81 4.91
N ILE A 286 10.77 3.60 4.44
CA ILE A 286 11.98 3.63 5.29
C ILE A 286 12.16 5.01 5.95
N SER A 287 11.87 6.10 5.25
CA SER A 287 11.97 7.48 5.78
C SER A 287 10.95 7.83 6.87
N GLN A 288 10.06 6.93 7.27
CA GLN A 288 9.06 7.15 8.32
C GLN A 288 8.99 5.99 9.32
N PRO A 289 10.11 5.63 9.98
CA PRO A 289 10.17 4.43 10.82
C PRO A 289 9.20 4.49 12.01
N THR A 290 8.93 5.69 12.52
CA THR A 290 7.97 5.93 13.62
C THR A 290 6.52 5.62 13.26
N ASN A 291 6.20 5.44 11.97
CA ASN A 291 4.85 5.11 11.51
C ASN A 291 4.71 3.64 11.07
N LEU A 292 5.82 2.91 10.85
CA LEU A 292 5.80 1.56 10.27
C LEU A 292 5.16 0.52 11.21
N CYS A 293 4.09 -0.11 10.74
CA CYS A 293 3.38 -1.21 11.38
C CYS A 293 2.92 -2.22 10.32
N VAL A 294 3.85 -3.06 9.87
CA VAL A 294 3.71 -4.02 8.78
C VAL A 294 3.58 -5.43 9.36
N TYR A 295 2.59 -6.18 8.88
CA TYR A 295 2.32 -7.56 9.27
C TYR A 295 1.46 -8.26 8.22
N TRP A 296 1.41 -9.58 8.32
CA TRP A 296 0.64 -10.48 7.46
C TRP A 296 -0.22 -11.41 8.30
N LEU A 297 -1.21 -12.04 7.66
CA LEU A 297 -2.07 -13.07 8.27
C LEU A 297 -2.09 -14.36 7.44
N ASP A 298 -1.07 -14.59 6.61
CA ASP A 298 -0.97 -15.76 5.71
C ASP A 298 -0.86 -17.08 6.49
N ASN A 299 -0.09 -17.10 7.57
CA ASN A 299 0.20 -18.31 8.35
C ASN A 299 -0.43 -18.30 9.75
N TYR A 300 -0.94 -17.17 10.23
CA TYR A 300 -1.55 -17.03 11.54
C TYR A 300 -2.62 -15.93 11.52
N ASN A 301 -3.58 -15.98 12.43
CA ASN A 301 -4.71 -15.05 12.46
C ASN A 301 -5.11 -14.66 13.90
N PHE A 302 -6.16 -13.86 14.05
CA PHE A 302 -6.67 -13.38 15.34
C PHE A 302 -7.72 -14.31 16.00
N GLU A 303 -7.98 -15.50 15.43
CA GLU A 303 -9.04 -16.39 15.93
C GLU A 303 -8.65 -17.05 17.25
N ASP A 304 -7.45 -17.64 17.29
CA ASP A 304 -6.89 -18.25 18.50
C ASP A 304 -6.49 -17.17 19.51
N GLU A 305 -6.87 -17.37 20.78
CA GLU A 305 -6.63 -16.39 21.84
C GLU A 305 -5.14 -16.15 22.12
N THR A 306 -4.32 -17.20 22.12
CA THR A 306 -2.88 -17.08 22.41
C THR A 306 -2.19 -16.33 21.28
N VAL A 307 -2.49 -16.69 20.03
CA VAL A 307 -1.96 -16.03 18.85
C VAL A 307 -2.44 -14.57 18.79
N ARG A 308 -3.74 -14.31 18.97
CA ARG A 308 -4.30 -12.96 19.00
C ARG A 308 -3.62 -12.08 20.03
N ASN A 309 -3.47 -12.55 21.27
CA ASN A 309 -2.86 -11.76 22.33
C ASN A 309 -1.39 -11.43 22.01
N ASN A 310 -0.67 -12.37 21.40
CA ASN A 310 0.69 -12.13 20.93
C ASN A 310 0.73 -11.08 19.80
N LEU A 311 -0.11 -11.23 18.77
CA LEU A 311 -0.21 -10.27 17.67
C LEU A 311 -0.56 -8.87 18.17
N LEU A 312 -1.58 -8.73 19.01
CA LEU A 312 -1.98 -7.43 19.56
C LEU A 312 -0.86 -6.81 20.42
N HIS A 313 -0.09 -7.61 21.14
CA HIS A 313 1.10 -7.13 21.86
C HIS A 313 2.16 -6.57 20.89
N GLN A 314 2.46 -7.29 19.81
CA GLN A 314 3.42 -6.84 18.79
C GLN A 314 2.94 -5.56 18.08
N LEU A 315 1.67 -5.50 17.68
CA LEU A 315 1.11 -4.34 16.99
C LEU A 315 1.07 -3.07 17.87
N ASN A 316 1.02 -3.24 19.20
CA ASN A 316 1.09 -2.16 20.17
C ASN A 316 2.53 -1.85 20.64
N SER A 317 3.53 -2.56 20.14
CA SER A 317 4.94 -2.30 20.48
C SER A 317 5.44 -0.98 19.87
N PRO A 318 6.55 -0.41 20.40
CA PRO A 318 7.20 0.75 19.80
C PRO A 318 7.53 0.51 18.33
N ARG A 319 7.38 1.56 17.52
CA ARG A 319 7.63 1.54 16.07
C ARG A 319 9.15 1.59 15.82
N PRO A 320 9.64 1.03 14.70
CA PRO A 320 8.90 0.31 13.66
C PRO A 320 8.52 -1.11 14.08
N VAL A 321 7.38 -1.59 13.57
CA VAL A 321 6.93 -2.97 13.67
C VAL A 321 6.91 -3.55 12.25
N ILE A 322 7.72 -4.56 12.01
CA ILE A 322 7.67 -5.40 10.80
C ILE A 322 7.65 -6.84 11.29
N LEU A 323 6.46 -7.44 11.30
CA LEU A 323 6.25 -8.76 11.84
C LEU A 323 6.57 -9.84 10.79
N ASP A 324 7.35 -10.84 11.17
CA ASP A 324 7.67 -11.97 10.30
C ASP A 324 6.39 -12.72 9.91
N PRO A 325 6.06 -12.85 8.62
CA PRO A 325 4.83 -13.52 8.16
C PRO A 325 4.69 -14.99 8.58
N THR A 326 5.74 -15.58 9.15
CA THR A 326 5.81 -17.00 9.51
C THR A 326 5.94 -17.26 11.01
N ASP A 327 6.44 -16.29 11.79
CA ASP A 327 6.59 -16.34 13.24
C ASP A 327 5.92 -15.09 13.85
N PRO A 328 4.71 -15.22 14.44
CA PRO A 328 3.96 -14.08 14.97
C PRO A 328 4.66 -13.41 16.16
N THR A 329 5.70 -14.02 16.73
CA THR A 329 6.48 -13.44 17.82
C THR A 329 7.61 -12.55 17.31
N ASN A 330 8.06 -12.74 16.08
CA ASN A 330 9.28 -12.16 15.55
C ASN A 330 9.03 -10.80 14.88
N ASN A 331 9.15 -9.71 15.63
CA ASN A 331 9.24 -8.38 15.04
C ASN A 331 10.68 -8.12 14.55
N VAL A 332 10.91 -8.34 13.26
CA VAL A 332 12.22 -8.17 12.61
C VAL A 332 12.61 -6.70 12.42
N GLY A 333 11.67 -5.78 12.61
CA GLY A 333 11.93 -4.33 12.58
C GLY A 333 12.56 -3.77 13.85
N LYS A 334 12.76 -4.57 14.89
CA LYS A 334 13.16 -4.10 16.23
C LYS A 334 14.62 -3.60 16.29
N ASP A 335 14.88 -2.33 15.99
CA ASP A 335 16.02 -1.50 16.49
C ASP A 335 15.93 -0.04 15.99
N ASP A 336 15.43 0.88 16.82
CA ASP A 336 15.17 2.28 16.40
C ASP A 336 16.43 3.03 15.90
N ARG A 337 17.63 2.74 16.43
CA ARG A 337 18.83 3.52 16.10
C ARG A 337 19.27 3.35 14.64
N PHE A 338 19.21 2.13 14.12
CA PHE A 338 19.58 1.88 12.72
C PHE A 338 18.52 2.39 11.75
N TRP A 339 17.25 2.35 12.14
CA TRP A 339 16.16 2.89 11.30
C TRP A 339 16.25 4.41 11.13
N GLN A 340 16.73 5.14 12.14
CA GLN A 340 16.97 6.58 12.01
C GLN A 340 18.06 6.88 10.96
N LEU A 341 19.19 6.17 11.01
CA LEU A 341 20.26 6.28 10.01
C LEU A 341 19.76 5.89 8.61
N LEU A 342 19.01 4.79 8.49
CA LEU A 342 18.41 4.38 7.22
C LEU A 342 17.42 5.42 6.67
N ALA A 343 16.67 6.10 7.53
CA ALA A 343 15.71 7.10 7.12
C ALA A 343 16.39 8.33 6.48
N GLU A 344 17.53 8.75 7.03
CA GLU A 344 18.37 9.83 6.49
C GLU A 344 18.92 9.44 5.11
N GLU A 345 19.58 8.28 5.00
CA GLU A 345 20.12 7.75 3.75
C GLU A 345 19.02 7.54 2.69
N ALA A 346 17.85 7.06 3.09
CA ALA A 346 16.70 6.89 2.19
C ALA A 346 16.20 8.24 1.66
N GLN A 347 16.24 9.28 2.51
CA GLN A 347 15.84 10.63 2.12
C GLN A 347 16.83 11.26 1.14
N GLU A 348 18.12 11.00 1.30
CA GLU A 348 19.15 11.43 0.33
C GLU A 348 18.95 10.78 -1.03
N TRP A 349 18.74 9.47 -1.08
CA TRP A 349 18.49 8.78 -2.34
C TRP A 349 17.17 9.22 -2.99
N LEU A 350 16.11 9.45 -2.21
CA LEU A 350 14.87 10.03 -2.73
C LEU A 350 15.10 11.40 -3.39
N ASN A 351 16.00 12.23 -2.83
CA ASN A 351 16.32 13.53 -3.40
C ASN A 351 17.08 13.39 -4.73
N SER A 352 18.06 12.47 -4.83
CA SER A 352 18.79 12.23 -6.08
C SER A 352 17.86 11.73 -7.20
N LEU A 353 16.87 10.91 -6.84
CA LEU A 353 15.88 10.40 -7.78
C LEU A 353 14.90 11.47 -8.29
N ARG A 354 14.65 12.56 -7.56
CA ARG A 354 13.69 13.62 -7.96
C ARG A 354 14.24 14.56 -9.03
N LEU A 355 15.57 14.71 -9.13
CA LEU A 355 16.22 15.64 -10.06
C LEU A 355 16.03 15.25 -11.53
N ASN A 356 15.65 14.00 -11.81
CA ASN A 356 15.61 13.43 -13.15
C ASN A 356 14.19 13.43 -13.77
N LYS A 357 13.68 14.56 -14.26
CA LYS A 357 12.38 14.67 -15.00
C LYS A 357 11.11 14.35 -14.19
N PRO A 358 9.90 14.77 -14.65
CA PRO A 358 8.64 14.40 -14.01
C PRO A 358 8.42 12.89 -14.11
N HIS A 359 8.67 12.20 -13.00
CA HIS A 359 8.43 10.77 -12.88
C HIS A 359 6.96 10.47 -12.59
N LYS A 360 6.52 9.25 -12.94
CA LYS A 360 5.25 8.71 -12.43
C LYS A 360 5.27 8.76 -10.89
N PRO A 361 4.13 9.09 -10.24
CA PRO A 361 4.05 9.16 -8.78
C PRO A 361 4.41 7.82 -8.14
N CYS A 362 4.93 7.84 -6.91
CA CYS A 362 5.15 6.64 -6.10
C CYS A 362 3.86 5.87 -5.90
N TRP A 363 3.96 4.58 -5.57
CA TRP A 363 2.79 3.86 -5.12
C TRP A 363 2.35 4.43 -3.79
N ASP A 364 1.05 4.52 -3.61
CA ASP A 364 0.49 5.27 -2.53
C ASP A 364 0.15 4.34 -1.36
N VAL A 365 1.23 3.86 -0.74
CA VAL A 365 1.27 2.83 0.31
C VAL A 365 1.28 3.47 1.68
N LEU A 366 0.32 3.10 2.53
CA LEU A 366 0.36 3.48 3.94
C LEU A 366 1.32 2.59 4.72
N PRO A 367 1.91 3.08 5.83
CA PRO A 367 2.84 2.29 6.65
C PRO A 367 2.15 1.24 7.54
N MET A 368 0.83 1.05 7.40
CA MET A 368 0.05 -0.01 8.03
C MET A 368 -1.02 -0.54 7.06
N PRO A 369 -1.22 -1.88 6.95
CA PRO A 369 -2.16 -2.45 5.99
C PRO A 369 -3.61 -2.25 6.44
N PHE A 370 -4.41 -1.64 5.57
CA PHE A 370 -5.80 -1.33 5.89
C PHE A 370 -6.69 -2.60 5.97
N PHE A 371 -6.64 -3.47 4.96
CA PHE A 371 -7.54 -4.63 4.83
C PHE A 371 -7.50 -5.60 6.02
N ILE A 372 -6.36 -5.72 6.70
CA ILE A 372 -6.20 -6.62 7.85
C ILE A 372 -6.18 -5.87 9.19
N THR A 373 -6.41 -4.55 9.20
CA THR A 373 -6.50 -3.75 10.43
C THR A 373 -7.70 -4.21 11.27
N PRO A 374 -7.50 -4.59 12.54
CA PRO A 374 -8.60 -4.97 13.43
C PRO A 374 -9.63 -3.84 13.61
N SER A 375 -10.91 -4.20 13.76
CA SER A 375 -12.03 -3.28 13.97
C SER A 375 -11.75 -2.18 15.02
N HIS A 376 -11.29 -2.56 16.21
CA HIS A 376 -10.98 -1.66 17.33
C HIS A 376 -9.78 -0.72 17.07
N CYS A 377 -8.99 -0.95 16.02
CA CYS A 377 -7.87 -0.10 15.62
C CYS A 377 -8.27 0.95 14.56
N LEU A 378 -9.48 0.91 14.00
CA LEU A 378 -9.87 1.78 12.89
C LEU A 378 -9.83 3.27 13.25
N ASP A 379 -10.28 3.66 14.44
CA ASP A 379 -10.24 5.06 14.88
C ASP A 379 -8.80 5.57 14.99
N LYS A 380 -7.88 4.73 15.48
CA LYS A 380 -6.45 5.03 15.52
C LYS A 380 -5.86 5.09 14.11
N PHE A 381 -6.20 4.15 13.24
CA PHE A 381 -5.76 4.13 11.84
C PHE A 381 -6.16 5.42 11.10
N ILE A 382 -7.40 5.89 11.29
CA ILE A 382 -7.87 7.16 10.71
C ILE A 382 -7.03 8.32 11.21
N LYS A 383 -6.82 8.41 12.52
CA LYS A 383 -6.06 9.49 13.15
C LYS A 383 -4.60 9.53 12.68
N ASP A 384 -3.95 8.37 12.65
CA ASP A 384 -2.52 8.26 12.42
C ASP A 384 -2.14 8.37 10.93
N PHE A 385 -3.02 7.94 10.02
CA PHE A 385 -2.67 7.81 8.59
C PHE A 385 -3.59 8.51 7.59
N LEU A 386 -4.82 8.87 7.98
CA LEU A 386 -5.79 9.46 7.05
C LEU A 386 -6.07 10.94 7.33
N GLN A 387 -5.94 11.38 8.59
CA GLN A 387 -6.22 12.75 8.98
C GLN A 387 -5.04 13.68 8.65
N PRO A 388 -5.25 14.80 7.92
CA PRO A 388 -4.18 15.74 7.64
C PRO A 388 -3.62 16.40 8.90
N ASP A 389 -2.33 16.76 8.84
CA ASP A 389 -1.65 17.46 9.94
C ASP A 389 -2.23 18.86 10.17
N LYS A 390 -2.41 19.22 11.45
CA LYS A 390 -3.03 20.50 11.84
C LYS A 390 -2.16 21.70 11.49
N VAL A 391 -0.83 21.59 11.60
CA VAL A 391 0.11 22.65 11.24
C VAL A 391 0.06 22.86 9.73
N PHE A 392 0.05 21.79 8.95
CA PHE A 392 -0.11 21.84 7.50
C PHE A 392 -1.43 22.50 7.09
N LEU A 393 -2.56 22.10 7.68
CA LEU A 393 -3.87 22.70 7.39
C LEU A 393 -3.88 24.21 7.69
N ASN A 394 -3.18 24.67 8.73
CA ASN A 394 -3.05 26.09 9.02
C ASN A 394 -2.17 26.84 8.00
N GLN A 395 -1.07 26.23 7.54
CA GLN A 395 -0.25 26.79 6.46
C GLN A 395 -1.06 26.94 5.17
N ILE A 396 -1.80 25.90 4.80
CA ILE A 396 -2.68 25.89 3.63
C ILE A 396 -3.78 26.94 3.78
N LYS A 397 -4.45 27.02 4.95
CA LYS A 397 -5.49 28.03 5.19
C LYS A 397 -4.96 29.45 4.92
N ARG A 398 -3.79 29.81 5.46
CA ARG A 398 -3.16 31.11 5.25
C ARG A 398 -2.80 31.36 3.78
N ALA A 399 -2.20 30.38 3.12
CA ALA A 399 -1.83 30.48 1.71
C ALA A 399 -3.07 30.69 0.82
N VAL A 400 -4.15 29.95 1.08
CA VAL A 400 -5.42 30.09 0.37
C VAL A 400 -6.08 31.43 0.67
N ASP A 401 -6.05 31.91 1.92
CA ASP A 401 -6.58 33.24 2.26
C ASP A 401 -5.90 34.34 1.44
N ILE A 402 -4.58 34.27 1.28
CA ILE A 402 -3.80 35.22 0.47
C ILE A 402 -4.14 35.10 -1.02
N ILE A 403 -4.23 33.89 -1.56
CA ILE A 403 -4.64 33.67 -2.96
C ILE A 403 -6.05 34.22 -3.18
N CYS A 404 -6.99 33.97 -2.27
CA CYS A 404 -8.34 34.49 -2.35
C CYS A 404 -8.38 36.02 -2.28
N SER A 405 -7.62 36.65 -1.39
CA SER A 405 -7.51 38.12 -1.34
C SER A 405 -6.91 38.67 -2.62
N PHE A 406 -5.83 38.08 -3.12
CA PHE A 406 -5.21 38.48 -4.38
C PHE A 406 -6.19 38.39 -5.55
N LEU A 407 -6.92 37.27 -5.68
CA LEU A 407 -7.94 37.10 -6.72
C LEU A 407 -9.05 38.15 -6.59
N LYS A 408 -9.51 38.47 -5.39
CA LYS A 408 -10.55 39.51 -5.19
C LYS A 408 -10.07 40.91 -5.53
N GLU A 409 -8.84 41.25 -5.15
CA GLU A 409 -8.30 42.61 -5.26
C GLU A 409 -7.67 42.89 -6.63
N THR A 410 -7.11 41.85 -7.27
CA THR A 410 -6.25 41.99 -8.45
C THR A 410 -6.86 41.40 -9.73
N CYS A 411 -7.72 40.37 -9.63
CA CYS A 411 -8.39 39.91 -10.85
C CYS A 411 -9.27 41.02 -11.41
N PHE A 412 -9.23 41.18 -12.73
CA PHE A 412 -10.14 42.04 -13.47
C PHE A 412 -10.01 43.55 -13.18
N GLN A 413 -8.93 44.03 -12.54
CA GLN A 413 -8.73 45.47 -12.25
C GLN A 413 -8.89 46.41 -13.46
N ASN A 414 -8.57 45.92 -14.67
CA ASN A 414 -8.67 46.68 -15.92
C ASN A 414 -9.94 46.35 -16.73
N SER A 415 -10.96 45.79 -16.09
CA SER A 415 -12.24 45.42 -16.72
C SER A 415 -13.41 45.69 -15.79
N ASP A 416 -14.63 45.72 -16.34
CA ASP A 416 -15.84 45.91 -15.53
C ASP A 416 -16.26 44.65 -14.75
N ILE A 417 -15.53 43.54 -14.92
CA ILE A 417 -15.78 42.27 -14.24
C ILE A 417 -15.34 42.39 -12.79
N LYS A 418 -16.18 41.96 -11.86
CA LYS A 418 -15.90 41.94 -10.42
C LYS A 418 -15.98 40.52 -9.88
N VAL A 419 -15.08 40.20 -8.96
CA VAL A 419 -15.21 38.98 -8.15
C VAL A 419 -16.22 39.26 -7.03
N LEU A 420 -17.43 38.70 -7.16
CA LEU A 420 -18.53 38.91 -6.21
C LEU A 420 -18.22 38.26 -4.86
N LYS A 421 -17.80 37.00 -4.88
CA LYS A 421 -17.38 36.24 -3.71
C LYS A 421 -16.44 35.11 -4.12
N ILE A 422 -15.69 34.60 -3.14
CA ILE A 422 -14.87 33.40 -3.32
C ILE A 422 -15.24 32.41 -2.23
N ILE A 423 -15.56 31.19 -2.62
CA ILE A 423 -15.95 30.11 -1.73
C ILE A 423 -14.89 29.01 -1.79
N LYS A 424 -14.50 28.51 -0.62
CA LYS A 424 -13.62 27.35 -0.50
C LYS A 424 -14.49 26.09 -0.50
N GLY A 425 -14.25 25.20 -1.44
CA GLY A 425 -14.90 23.90 -1.59
C GLY A 425 -13.91 22.74 -1.41
N GLY A 426 -14.28 21.59 -1.96
CA GLY A 426 -13.47 20.39 -1.89
C GLY A 426 -13.38 19.77 -0.49
N SER A 427 -12.56 18.72 -0.40
CA SER A 427 -12.44 17.91 0.81
C SER A 427 -11.82 18.67 1.98
N THR A 428 -10.91 19.61 1.69
CA THR A 428 -10.28 20.47 2.70
C THR A 428 -11.29 21.39 3.37
N ALA A 429 -12.16 22.06 2.61
CA ALA A 429 -13.19 22.94 3.18
C ALA A 429 -14.28 22.15 3.92
N LYS A 430 -14.67 20.98 3.41
CA LYS A 430 -15.64 20.07 4.06
C LYS A 430 -15.11 19.47 5.37
N GLY A 431 -13.81 19.52 5.62
CA GLY A 431 -13.17 18.86 6.76
C GLY A 431 -13.05 17.34 6.60
N THR A 432 -13.07 16.82 5.37
CA THR A 432 -12.95 15.40 5.00
C THR A 432 -11.74 15.11 4.11
N ALA A 433 -10.77 16.02 4.11
CA ALA A 433 -9.46 15.91 3.47
C ALA A 433 -8.69 14.67 3.96
N LEU A 434 -7.98 14.01 3.03
CA LEU A 434 -7.06 12.90 3.30
C LEU A 434 -5.61 13.39 3.35
N GLN A 435 -4.84 12.93 4.33
CA GLN A 435 -3.41 13.20 4.43
C GLN A 435 -2.70 12.88 3.09
N GLN A 436 -1.90 13.83 2.59
CA GLN A 436 -1.16 13.76 1.31
C GLN A 436 -2.01 13.59 0.03
N ARG A 437 -3.34 13.56 0.13
CA ARG A 437 -4.21 13.13 -0.98
C ARG A 437 -5.50 13.95 -1.08
N SER A 438 -5.42 15.22 -0.70
CA SER A 438 -6.55 16.14 -0.63
C SER A 438 -6.65 17.03 -1.85
N ASP A 439 -7.89 17.18 -2.31
CA ASP A 439 -8.31 18.11 -3.34
C ASP A 439 -9.02 19.26 -2.60
N ALA A 440 -8.70 20.50 -2.98
CA ALA A 440 -9.34 21.70 -2.48
C ALA A 440 -9.85 22.54 -3.64
N ASP A 441 -11.07 23.07 -3.53
CA ASP A 441 -11.66 23.84 -4.62
C ASP A 441 -11.71 25.31 -4.22
N ILE A 442 -11.37 26.21 -5.13
CA ILE A 442 -11.55 27.66 -4.98
C ILE A 442 -12.56 28.10 -6.02
N ILE A 443 -13.76 28.43 -5.57
CA ILE A 443 -14.87 28.81 -6.43
C ILE A 443 -14.93 30.33 -6.52
N VAL A 444 -14.71 30.88 -7.71
CA VAL A 444 -14.65 32.31 -7.97
C VAL A 444 -15.95 32.75 -8.64
N PHE A 445 -16.81 33.45 -7.91
CA PHE A 445 -18.07 33.96 -8.44
C PHE A 445 -17.84 35.31 -9.13
N LEU A 446 -18.23 35.42 -10.39
CA LEU A 446 -17.93 36.58 -11.24
C LEU A 446 -19.22 37.35 -11.58
N SER A 447 -19.13 38.68 -11.61
CA SER A 447 -20.28 39.55 -11.90
C SER A 447 -20.76 39.50 -13.36
N SER A 448 -19.86 39.14 -14.29
CA SER A 448 -20.20 38.99 -15.71
C SER A 448 -20.88 37.66 -16.03
N LEU A 449 -20.76 36.66 -15.16
CA LEU A 449 -21.54 35.44 -15.23
C LEU A 449 -22.92 35.71 -14.59
N ASP A 450 -23.93 35.88 -15.44
CA ASP A 450 -25.30 36.28 -15.04
C ASP A 450 -26.35 35.16 -15.19
N SER A 451 -25.95 34.03 -15.78
CA SER A 451 -26.80 32.89 -16.09
C SER A 451 -25.99 31.60 -16.12
N TYR A 452 -26.70 30.47 -16.12
CA TYR A 452 -26.06 29.17 -16.29
C TYR A 452 -25.46 29.03 -17.70
N ASP A 453 -26.16 29.53 -18.73
CA ASP A 453 -25.67 29.55 -20.11
C ASP A 453 -24.39 30.38 -20.27
N SER A 454 -24.28 31.56 -19.66
CA SER A 454 -23.03 32.35 -19.70
C SER A 454 -21.87 31.63 -19.00
N LEU A 455 -22.14 30.90 -17.92
CA LEU A 455 -21.14 30.04 -17.29
C LEU A 455 -20.72 28.86 -18.19
N GLU A 456 -21.60 28.33 -19.03
CA GLU A 456 -21.24 27.26 -19.97
C GLU A 456 -20.38 27.78 -21.14
N THR A 457 -20.74 28.93 -21.72
CA THR A 457 -20.11 29.47 -22.93
C THR A 457 -18.81 30.21 -22.64
N GLU A 458 -18.72 30.97 -21.55
CA GLU A 458 -17.59 31.88 -21.29
C GLU A 458 -16.54 31.31 -20.33
N ARG A 459 -16.79 30.14 -19.73
CA ARG A 459 -15.95 29.52 -18.67
C ARG A 459 -14.46 29.54 -19.01
N SER A 460 -14.11 29.18 -20.25
CA SER A 460 -12.72 29.03 -20.69
C SER A 460 -11.98 30.36 -20.72
N GLN A 461 -12.66 31.46 -21.05
CA GLN A 461 -12.05 32.80 -21.05
C GLN A 461 -11.71 33.21 -19.61
N TYR A 462 -12.61 32.97 -18.66
CA TYR A 462 -12.35 33.28 -17.26
C TYR A 462 -11.25 32.42 -16.65
N VAL A 463 -11.16 31.14 -17.01
CA VAL A 463 -10.04 30.27 -16.58
C VAL A 463 -8.69 30.79 -17.08
N GLN A 464 -8.62 31.31 -18.31
CA GLN A 464 -7.39 31.91 -18.86
C GLN A 464 -6.98 33.18 -18.12
N GLU A 465 -7.95 34.05 -17.80
CA GLU A 465 -7.66 35.28 -17.04
C GLU A 465 -7.22 34.94 -15.61
N ILE A 466 -7.93 34.05 -14.91
CA ILE A 466 -7.54 33.58 -13.57
C ILE A 466 -6.12 33.00 -13.60
N ARG A 467 -5.73 32.27 -14.66
CA ARG A 467 -4.37 31.76 -14.83
C ARG A 467 -3.34 32.88 -14.87
N LYS A 468 -3.53 33.87 -15.74
CA LYS A 468 -2.63 35.02 -15.86
C LYS A 468 -2.45 35.72 -14.50
N GLN A 469 -3.52 35.82 -13.72
CA GLN A 469 -3.51 36.44 -12.40
C GLN A 469 -2.81 35.56 -11.36
N LEU A 470 -3.07 34.26 -11.33
CA LEU A 470 -2.33 33.36 -10.44
C LEU A 470 -0.84 33.31 -10.77
N GLU A 471 -0.45 33.40 -12.04
CA GLU A 471 0.97 33.50 -12.45
C GLU A 471 1.61 34.79 -11.95
N ALA A 472 0.86 35.91 -11.92
CA ALA A 472 1.31 37.15 -11.29
C ALA A 472 1.38 37.02 -9.76
N CYS A 473 0.38 36.39 -9.14
CA CYS A 473 0.35 36.08 -7.72
C CYS A 473 1.57 35.25 -7.33
N GLN A 474 1.85 34.16 -8.05
CA GLN A 474 2.97 33.24 -7.83
C GLN A 474 4.32 33.98 -7.80
N LYS A 475 4.51 34.99 -8.66
CA LYS A 475 5.74 35.82 -8.67
C LYS A 475 5.85 36.72 -7.43
N ALA A 476 4.71 37.22 -6.93
CA ALA A 476 4.64 37.98 -5.68
C ALA A 476 4.61 37.08 -4.43
N PHE A 477 4.41 35.77 -4.60
CA PHE A 477 4.11 34.83 -3.54
C PHE A 477 5.37 34.39 -2.78
N ASN A 478 5.76 35.15 -1.76
CA ASN A 478 6.85 34.79 -0.86
C ASN A 478 6.34 34.20 0.47
N LEU A 479 5.78 32.99 0.44
CA LEU A 479 5.39 32.26 1.65
C LEU A 479 6.20 30.97 1.84
N GLY A 480 6.10 30.40 3.03
CA GLY A 480 6.67 29.11 3.44
C GLY A 480 6.15 27.87 2.68
N VAL A 481 5.44 28.06 1.56
CA VAL A 481 4.95 26.99 0.70
C VAL A 481 5.44 27.22 -0.74
N LYS A 482 5.68 26.14 -1.47
CA LYS A 482 5.93 26.15 -2.91
C LYS A 482 4.58 26.20 -3.63
N PHE A 483 4.46 27.06 -4.63
CA PHE A 483 3.24 27.26 -5.41
C PHE A 483 3.57 26.92 -6.86
N ASP A 484 2.97 25.85 -7.40
CA ASP A 484 3.19 25.38 -8.77
C ASP A 484 1.86 25.34 -9.56
N ILE A 485 1.72 26.17 -10.58
CA ILE A 485 0.53 26.18 -11.45
C ILE A 485 0.64 25.08 -12.51
N SER A 486 -0.44 24.33 -12.73
CA SER A 486 -0.47 23.28 -13.74
C SER A 486 -0.27 23.86 -15.14
N LYS A 487 0.64 23.26 -15.91
CA LYS A 487 0.88 23.63 -17.32
C LYS A 487 -0.22 23.14 -18.26
N TRP A 488 -1.06 22.22 -17.81
CA TRP A 488 -2.15 21.68 -18.62
C TRP A 488 -3.27 22.71 -18.74
N MET A 489 -3.72 22.97 -19.97
CA MET A 489 -4.83 23.87 -20.25
C MET A 489 -6.14 23.08 -20.26
N ALA A 490 -6.85 23.08 -19.13
CA ALA A 490 -8.23 22.60 -19.07
C ALA A 490 -9.19 23.79 -19.26
N PRO A 491 -10.20 23.71 -20.14
CA PRO A 491 -11.10 24.83 -20.41
C PRO A 491 -12.06 25.13 -19.25
N ARG A 492 -12.20 24.21 -18.29
CA ARG A 492 -13.19 24.30 -17.21
C ARG A 492 -12.58 24.61 -15.85
N VAL A 493 -11.27 24.41 -15.67
CA VAL A 493 -10.60 24.44 -14.37
C VAL A 493 -9.16 24.87 -14.52
N LEU A 494 -8.68 25.63 -13.55
CA LEU A 494 -7.26 25.91 -13.37
C LEU A 494 -6.75 25.17 -12.14
N SER A 495 -5.86 24.21 -12.36
CA SER A 495 -5.27 23.46 -11.26
C SER A 495 -3.90 24.01 -10.85
N PHE A 496 -3.59 24.01 -9.56
CA PHE A 496 -2.28 24.31 -9.02
C PHE A 496 -1.98 23.50 -7.76
N THR A 497 -0.73 23.40 -7.37
CA THR A 497 -0.31 22.66 -6.18
C THR A 497 0.36 23.60 -5.17
N LEU A 498 -0.01 23.48 -3.91
CA LEU A 498 0.70 24.08 -2.78
C LEU A 498 1.42 22.99 -1.99
N GLU A 499 2.75 23.12 -1.83
CA GLU A 499 3.57 22.18 -1.05
C GLU A 499 4.24 22.90 0.13
N SER A 500 4.10 22.35 1.34
CA SER A 500 4.79 22.86 2.53
C SER A 500 6.30 22.68 2.41
N LYS A 501 7.06 23.78 2.56
CA LYS A 501 8.54 23.71 2.58
C LYS A 501 9.05 22.95 3.81
N SER A 502 8.33 22.98 4.93
CA SER A 502 8.74 22.35 6.19
C SER A 502 8.25 20.91 6.34
N LEU A 503 7.03 20.60 5.88
CA LEU A 503 6.40 19.29 6.09
C LEU A 503 6.45 18.37 4.85
N LYS A 504 6.86 18.90 3.68
CA LYS A 504 6.86 18.18 2.39
C LYS A 504 5.51 17.53 2.07
N GLN A 505 4.42 18.15 2.53
CA GLN A 505 3.04 17.75 2.22
C GLN A 505 2.49 18.68 1.15
N SER A 506 1.71 18.15 0.22
CA SER A 506 1.11 18.95 -0.86
C SER A 506 -0.41 18.79 -0.95
N VAL A 507 -1.07 19.83 -1.48
CA VAL A 507 -2.51 19.85 -1.80
C VAL A 507 -2.66 20.39 -3.21
N GLU A 508 -3.47 19.69 -4.01
CA GLU A 508 -3.89 20.16 -5.33
C GLU A 508 -5.16 20.99 -5.18
N PHE A 509 -5.16 22.14 -5.87
CA PHE A 509 -6.22 23.13 -5.87
C PHE A 509 -6.80 23.27 -7.25
N ASP A 510 -8.12 23.22 -7.34
CA ASP A 510 -8.87 23.53 -8.55
C ASP A 510 -9.56 24.88 -8.39
N VAL A 511 -9.23 25.84 -9.26
CA VAL A 511 -9.92 27.13 -9.33
C VAL A 511 -10.97 27.08 -10.42
N LEU A 512 -12.22 27.30 -10.01
CA LEU A 512 -13.39 27.16 -10.87
C LEU A 512 -14.18 28.48 -10.87
N PRO A 513 -14.40 29.10 -12.04
CA PRO A 513 -15.35 30.20 -12.14
C PRO A 513 -16.78 29.68 -11.94
N ALA A 514 -17.64 30.49 -11.34
CA ALA A 514 -19.04 30.14 -11.09
C ALA A 514 -19.99 31.33 -11.25
N TYR A 515 -21.22 31.03 -11.67
CA TYR A 515 -22.35 31.95 -11.64
C TYR A 515 -22.94 31.97 -10.22
N ASP A 516 -23.18 33.18 -9.67
CA ASP A 516 -23.77 33.35 -8.33
C ASP A 516 -25.30 33.17 -8.34
N ALA A 517 -25.74 31.95 -8.65
CA ALA A 517 -27.16 31.62 -8.77
C ALA A 517 -27.97 31.87 -7.48
N LEU A 518 -27.33 31.75 -6.31
CA LEU A 518 -27.96 31.92 -5.00
C LEU A 518 -27.90 33.37 -4.48
N GLY A 519 -27.04 34.21 -5.05
CA GLY A 519 -26.75 35.55 -4.53
C GLY A 519 -26.18 35.51 -3.11
N GLN A 520 -26.60 36.47 -2.27
CA GLN A 520 -26.26 36.45 -0.85
C GLN A 520 -26.99 35.28 -0.17
N LEU A 521 -26.27 34.40 0.53
CA LEU A 521 -26.85 33.17 1.07
C LEU A 521 -27.90 33.39 2.18
N ARG A 522 -27.83 34.55 2.86
CA ARG A 522 -28.88 35.05 3.77
C ARG A 522 -30.15 35.51 3.03
N SER A 523 -30.17 35.44 1.70
CA SER A 523 -31.36 35.72 0.92
C SER A 523 -32.42 34.65 1.12
N ASP A 524 -33.64 35.15 1.02
CA ASP A 524 -34.91 34.48 1.24
C ASP A 524 -35.02 33.16 0.46
N TYR A 525 -35.74 32.18 1.05
CA TYR A 525 -36.04 30.86 0.44
C TYR A 525 -36.54 31.01 -1.02
N THR A 526 -37.26 32.10 -1.28
CA THR A 526 -37.73 32.56 -2.60
C THR A 526 -36.63 32.65 -3.67
N SER A 527 -35.46 33.22 -3.36
CA SER A 527 -34.37 33.39 -4.33
C SER A 527 -33.77 32.05 -4.74
N ARG A 528 -33.60 31.14 -3.77
CA ARG A 528 -33.13 29.78 -4.00
C ARG A 528 -34.10 28.97 -4.87
N LEU A 529 -35.40 29.08 -4.61
CA LEU A 529 -36.43 28.45 -5.43
C LEU A 529 -36.37 28.93 -6.89
N LYS A 530 -36.22 30.25 -7.11
CA LYS A 530 -36.05 30.82 -8.46
C LYS A 530 -34.79 30.29 -9.15
N ALA A 531 -33.67 30.17 -8.43
CA ALA A 531 -32.42 29.64 -8.96
C ALA A 531 -32.56 28.18 -9.41
N TYR A 532 -33.21 27.33 -8.61
CA TYR A 532 -33.47 25.94 -8.98
C TYR A 532 -34.49 25.81 -10.10
N LYS A 533 -35.54 26.64 -10.12
CA LYS A 533 -36.52 26.63 -11.22
C LYS A 533 -35.83 26.88 -12.57
N LYS A 534 -35.00 27.92 -12.66
CA LYS A 534 -34.20 28.20 -13.86
C LYS A 534 -33.28 27.04 -14.24
N LEU A 535 -32.63 26.41 -13.24
CA LEU A 535 -31.76 25.27 -13.46
C LEU A 535 -32.53 24.07 -14.03
N ILE A 536 -33.71 23.77 -13.48
CA ILE A 536 -34.57 22.66 -13.91
C ILE A 536 -35.11 22.93 -15.33
N GLU A 537 -35.54 24.16 -15.63
CA GLU A 537 -35.98 24.56 -16.96
C GLU A 537 -34.86 24.40 -18.00
N LEU A 538 -33.63 24.79 -17.65
CA LEU A 538 -32.45 24.59 -18.50
C LEU A 538 -32.16 23.10 -18.70
N TYR A 539 -32.14 22.33 -17.61
CA TYR A 539 -31.92 20.88 -17.65
C TYR A 539 -32.99 20.13 -18.45
N ALA A 540 -34.24 20.57 -18.41
CA ALA A 540 -35.33 19.97 -19.17
C ALA A 540 -35.34 20.37 -20.66
N SER A 541 -34.74 21.51 -21.02
CA SER A 541 -34.71 22.02 -22.40
C SER A 541 -33.51 21.52 -23.20
N GLN A 542 -32.47 20.98 -22.56
CA GLN A 542 -31.25 20.50 -23.21
C GLN A 542 -31.01 19.00 -22.96
N ASP A 543 -31.33 18.15 -23.93
CA ASP A 543 -31.16 16.69 -23.83
C ASP A 543 -29.70 16.25 -23.56
N SER A 544 -28.72 17.01 -24.05
CA SER A 544 -27.29 16.72 -23.85
C SER A 544 -26.77 17.14 -22.47
N LEU A 545 -27.51 17.93 -21.71
CA LEU A 545 -27.05 18.46 -20.44
C LEU A 545 -27.01 17.35 -19.38
N LYS A 546 -25.82 17.15 -18.82
CA LYS A 546 -25.64 16.16 -17.75
C LYS A 546 -26.12 16.76 -16.43
N GLY A 547 -26.87 15.97 -15.66
CA GLY A 547 -27.23 16.34 -14.29
C GLY A 547 -25.98 16.64 -13.47
N GLY A 548 -25.98 17.78 -12.76
CA GLY A 548 -24.83 18.28 -12.03
C GLY A 548 -23.82 19.13 -12.83
N GLU A 549 -24.09 19.50 -14.10
CA GLU A 549 -23.17 20.37 -14.89
C GLU A 549 -22.87 21.70 -14.18
N PHE A 550 -23.84 22.24 -13.43
CA PHE A 550 -23.72 23.50 -12.72
C PHE A 550 -23.53 23.32 -11.21
N SER A 551 -23.11 22.13 -10.74
CA SER A 551 -22.92 21.85 -9.31
C SER A 551 -21.98 22.84 -8.63
N VAL A 552 -21.04 23.41 -9.39
CA VAL A 552 -20.09 24.44 -8.93
C VAL A 552 -20.78 25.67 -8.34
N CYS A 553 -21.95 26.07 -8.89
CA CYS A 553 -22.76 27.17 -8.40
C CYS A 553 -23.32 26.93 -6.99
N PHE A 554 -23.41 25.66 -6.58
CA PHE A 554 -23.97 25.22 -5.30
C PHE A 554 -22.92 24.67 -4.33
N THR A 555 -21.63 24.87 -4.62
CA THR A 555 -20.52 24.38 -3.79
C THR A 555 -20.62 24.82 -2.34
N GLU A 556 -21.16 26.02 -2.08
CA GLU A 556 -21.36 26.53 -0.72
C GLU A 556 -22.35 25.66 0.08
N LEU A 557 -23.48 25.30 -0.52
CA LEU A 557 -24.46 24.40 0.09
C LEU A 557 -23.90 22.97 0.26
N GLN A 558 -23.11 22.48 -0.71
CA GLN A 558 -22.44 21.18 -0.60
C GLN A 558 -21.42 21.15 0.56
N ARG A 559 -20.67 22.24 0.76
CA ARG A 559 -19.73 22.40 1.87
C ARG A 559 -20.50 22.35 3.19
N ASP A 560 -21.51 23.21 3.33
CA ASP A 560 -22.26 23.39 4.59
C ASP A 560 -22.97 22.10 5.02
N PHE A 561 -23.44 21.31 4.04
CA PHE A 561 -24.05 20.01 4.29
C PHE A 561 -23.11 19.00 4.99
N ILE A 562 -21.79 19.08 4.74
CA ILE A 562 -20.78 18.19 5.33
C ILE A 562 -20.08 18.85 6.52
N GLU A 563 -19.85 20.16 6.46
CA GLU A 563 -19.08 20.90 7.46
C GLU A 563 -19.70 20.82 8.86
N THR A 564 -21.03 20.80 8.95
CA THR A 564 -21.77 20.72 10.22
C THR A 564 -21.78 19.32 10.85
N ARG A 565 -21.27 18.30 10.16
CA ARG A 565 -21.34 16.91 10.64
C ARG A 565 -20.28 16.57 11.69
N PRO A 566 -20.55 15.59 12.58
CA PRO A 566 -19.63 15.22 13.66
C PRO A 566 -18.24 14.83 13.18
N THR A 567 -17.21 15.12 13.98
CA THR A 567 -15.82 14.77 13.67
C THR A 567 -15.63 13.27 13.41
N LYS A 568 -16.33 12.41 14.16
CA LYS A 568 -16.26 10.96 13.97
C LYS A 568 -16.82 10.53 12.62
N LEU A 569 -17.91 11.13 12.16
CA LEU A 569 -18.45 10.89 10.82
C LEU A 569 -17.48 11.34 9.72
N LYS A 570 -16.82 12.49 9.89
CA LYS A 570 -15.76 12.94 8.98
C LYS A 570 -14.58 11.97 8.96
N GLY A 571 -14.28 11.32 10.09
CA GLY A 571 -13.34 10.20 10.19
C GLY A 571 -13.77 9.01 9.33
N LEU A 572 -15.02 8.55 9.47
CA LEU A 572 -15.58 7.48 8.64
C LEU A 572 -15.56 7.83 7.14
N ILE A 573 -15.90 9.06 6.77
CA ILE A 573 -15.83 9.52 5.36
C ILE A 573 -14.39 9.38 4.82
N ARG A 574 -13.37 9.74 5.60
CA ARG A 574 -11.96 9.54 5.20
C ARG A 574 -11.66 8.06 4.97
N LEU A 575 -12.12 7.20 5.88
CA LEU A 575 -11.93 5.75 5.78
C LEU A 575 -12.53 5.20 4.48
N ILE A 576 -13.79 5.57 4.17
CA ILE A 576 -14.48 5.18 2.94
C ILE A 576 -13.76 5.73 1.70
N LYS A 577 -13.30 6.98 1.72
CA LYS A 577 -12.54 7.56 0.62
C LYS A 577 -11.22 6.83 0.39
N HIS A 578 -10.58 6.38 1.46
CA HIS A 578 -9.35 5.59 1.36
C HIS A 578 -9.62 4.21 0.76
N TRP A 579 -10.63 3.49 1.26
CA TRP A 579 -11.12 2.24 0.68
C TRP A 579 -11.44 2.38 -0.82
N TYR A 580 -12.21 3.41 -1.18
CA TYR A 580 -12.59 3.69 -2.55
C TYR A 580 -11.36 3.92 -3.45
N LYS A 581 -10.35 4.67 -2.97
CA LYS A 581 -9.09 4.87 -3.70
C LYS A 581 -8.29 3.58 -3.90
N GLN A 582 -8.31 2.65 -2.94
CA GLN A 582 -7.69 1.33 -3.13
C GLN A 582 -8.43 0.53 -4.23
N CYS A 583 -9.77 0.57 -4.25
CA CYS A 583 -10.57 -0.05 -5.30
C CYS A 583 -10.27 0.56 -6.69
N GLU A 584 -10.18 1.90 -6.77
CA GLU A 584 -9.84 2.59 -8.02
C GLU A 584 -8.51 2.10 -8.62
N ARG A 585 -7.50 1.82 -7.79
CA ARG A 585 -6.17 1.37 -8.27
C ARG A 585 -6.22 -0.04 -8.83
N LYS A 586 -6.94 -0.93 -8.16
CA LYS A 586 -7.12 -2.32 -8.60
C LYS A 586 -7.84 -2.41 -9.94
N MET A 587 -8.64 -1.39 -10.31
CA MET A 587 -9.52 -1.40 -11.49
C MET A 587 -9.08 -0.47 -12.64
N LYS A 588 -8.29 0.57 -12.39
CA LYS A 588 -7.84 1.49 -13.44
C LYS A 588 -6.88 0.78 -14.42
N PRO A 589 -6.92 1.11 -15.72
CA PRO A 589 -7.68 2.21 -16.35
C PRO A 589 -9.11 1.83 -16.82
N LYS A 590 -9.58 0.59 -16.60
CA LYS A 590 -10.69 0.01 -17.38
C LYS A 590 -12.11 0.32 -16.88
N ALA A 591 -12.29 1.02 -15.76
CA ALA A 591 -13.60 1.20 -15.13
C ALA A 591 -13.95 2.66 -14.81
N SER A 592 -15.16 3.08 -15.15
CA SER A 592 -15.74 4.36 -14.72
C SER A 592 -16.49 4.16 -13.41
N LEU A 593 -15.79 4.33 -12.29
CA LEU A 593 -16.36 4.20 -10.96
C LEU A 593 -17.15 5.47 -10.55
N PRO A 594 -18.15 5.36 -9.64
CA PRO A 594 -18.97 6.50 -9.24
C PRO A 594 -18.13 7.60 -8.58
N PRO A 595 -18.51 8.88 -8.70
CA PRO A 595 -17.72 9.96 -8.11
C PRO A 595 -17.54 9.76 -6.60
N LYS A 596 -16.36 10.11 -6.05
CA LYS A 596 -16.07 10.01 -4.60
C LYS A 596 -17.18 10.66 -3.75
N TYR A 597 -17.76 11.73 -4.26
CA TYR A 597 -18.86 12.45 -3.60
C TYR A 597 -20.11 11.59 -3.37
N ALA A 598 -20.41 10.63 -4.27
CA ALA A 598 -21.50 9.66 -4.05
C ALA A 598 -21.26 8.81 -2.79
N LEU A 599 -20.01 8.42 -2.53
CA LEU A 599 -19.66 7.65 -1.35
C LEU A 599 -19.65 8.52 -0.08
N GLU A 600 -19.27 9.80 -0.18
CA GLU A 600 -19.41 10.75 0.93
C GLU A 600 -20.87 10.88 1.35
N LEU A 601 -21.78 11.10 0.38
CA LEU A 601 -23.22 11.20 0.62
C LEU A 601 -23.82 9.89 1.15
N LEU A 602 -23.42 8.74 0.59
CA LEU A 602 -23.89 7.44 1.07
C LEU A 602 -23.43 7.16 2.50
N THR A 603 -22.25 7.65 2.89
CA THR A 603 -21.74 7.56 4.27
C THR A 603 -22.56 8.42 5.23
N VAL A 604 -22.90 9.64 4.84
CA VAL A 604 -23.79 10.51 5.63
C VAL A 604 -25.16 9.87 5.78
N TYR A 605 -25.74 9.37 4.69
CA TYR A 605 -27.03 8.68 4.70
C TYR A 605 -27.05 7.47 5.64
N ALA A 606 -26.02 6.62 5.55
CA ALA A 606 -25.85 5.45 6.40
C ALA A 606 -25.81 5.83 7.88
N TRP A 607 -25.11 6.91 8.22
CA TRP A 607 -25.06 7.41 9.58
C TRP A 607 -26.40 8.00 10.03
N GLU A 608 -27.03 8.88 9.24
CA GLU A 608 -28.31 9.55 9.58
C GLU A 608 -29.46 8.55 9.84
N HIS A 609 -29.52 7.45 9.08
CA HIS A 609 -30.60 6.45 9.18
C HIS A 609 -30.17 5.17 9.91
N GLY A 610 -28.92 5.09 10.35
CA GLY A 610 -28.36 3.97 11.09
C GLY A 610 -28.19 4.36 12.55
N SER A 611 -26.99 4.82 12.90
CA SER A 611 -26.69 5.21 14.28
C SER A 611 -27.25 6.58 14.66
N GLY A 612 -27.02 7.61 13.84
CA GLY A 612 -27.36 9.00 14.13
C GLY A 612 -26.61 9.63 15.33
N THR A 613 -25.79 8.86 16.06
CA THR A 613 -25.07 9.33 17.25
C THR A 613 -23.67 9.84 16.92
N ASP A 614 -23.10 10.72 17.74
CA ASP A 614 -21.71 11.20 17.57
C ASP A 614 -20.66 10.15 17.96
N GLY A 615 -21.01 9.23 18.87
CA GLY A 615 -20.14 8.22 19.47
C GLY A 615 -20.25 6.82 18.86
N PHE A 616 -20.74 6.70 17.63
CA PHE A 616 -20.98 5.42 16.95
C PHE A 616 -19.72 4.55 16.75
N ASP A 617 -19.87 3.25 16.50
CA ASP A 617 -18.75 2.37 16.18
C ASP A 617 -18.31 2.51 14.70
N THR A 618 -17.02 2.80 14.48
CA THR A 618 -16.48 3.06 13.13
C THR A 618 -16.51 1.83 12.23
N ALA A 619 -16.34 0.62 12.79
CA ALA A 619 -16.43 -0.61 12.02
C ALA A 619 -17.87 -0.89 11.57
N GLU A 620 -18.86 -0.68 12.44
CA GLU A 620 -20.28 -0.78 12.09
C GLU A 620 -20.65 0.21 10.99
N GLY A 621 -20.19 1.47 11.11
CA GLY A 621 -20.40 2.48 10.08
C GLY A 621 -19.77 2.10 8.75
N PHE A 622 -18.53 1.62 8.76
CA PHE A 622 -17.85 1.15 7.55
C PHE A 622 -18.59 -0.04 6.92
N ARG A 623 -18.97 -1.04 7.74
CA ARG A 623 -19.72 -2.22 7.31
C ARG A 623 -21.05 -1.84 6.67
N THR A 624 -21.75 -0.86 7.24
CA THR A 624 -23.04 -0.37 6.74
C THR A 624 -22.90 0.28 5.36
N VAL A 625 -21.87 1.11 5.15
CA VAL A 625 -21.63 1.75 3.85
C VAL A 625 -21.33 0.69 2.78
N LEU A 626 -20.49 -0.31 3.07
CA LEU A 626 -20.23 -1.40 2.13
C LEU A 626 -21.49 -2.20 1.79
N ASP A 627 -22.34 -2.47 2.79
CA ASP A 627 -23.60 -3.17 2.58
C ASP A 627 -24.55 -2.39 1.66
N LEU A 628 -24.62 -1.05 1.79
CA LEU A 628 -25.37 -0.21 0.86
C LEU A 628 -24.78 -0.25 -0.56
N VAL A 629 -23.45 -0.18 -0.70
CA VAL A 629 -22.77 -0.34 -1.99
C VAL A 629 -23.10 -1.69 -2.64
N ILE A 630 -23.15 -2.78 -1.86
CA ILE A 630 -23.53 -4.11 -2.36
C ILE A 630 -24.98 -4.11 -2.87
N ARG A 631 -25.87 -3.41 -2.18
CA ARG A 631 -27.30 -3.28 -2.51
C ARG A 631 -27.61 -2.12 -3.48
N TYR A 632 -26.62 -1.60 -4.20
CA TYR A 632 -26.75 -0.43 -5.09
C TYR A 632 -27.94 -0.48 -6.06
N ARG A 633 -28.32 -1.67 -6.53
CA ARG A 633 -29.47 -1.86 -7.44
C ARG A 633 -30.81 -1.43 -6.84
N GLN A 634 -30.89 -1.24 -5.53
CA GLN A 634 -32.09 -0.81 -4.81
C GLN A 634 -31.97 0.65 -4.33
N LEU A 635 -30.76 1.24 -4.33
CA LEU A 635 -30.50 2.52 -3.67
C LEU A 635 -31.25 3.69 -4.31
N CYS A 636 -32.10 4.35 -3.52
CA CYS A 636 -32.75 5.61 -3.84
C CYS A 636 -32.64 6.53 -2.63
N VAL A 637 -31.69 7.45 -2.68
CA VAL A 637 -31.32 8.34 -1.58
C VAL A 637 -31.44 9.79 -2.04
N PHE A 638 -32.05 10.63 -1.22
CA PHE A 638 -32.17 12.06 -1.45
C PHE A 638 -32.40 12.81 -0.14
N TRP A 639 -32.17 14.12 -0.17
CA TRP A 639 -32.36 15.02 0.97
C TRP A 639 -33.32 16.13 0.59
N THR A 640 -34.05 16.64 1.59
CA THR A 640 -34.99 17.75 1.41
C THR A 640 -34.56 19.02 2.12
N VAL A 641 -33.23 19.19 2.31
CA VAL A 641 -32.64 20.28 3.10
C VAL A 641 -32.59 21.61 2.35
N ASN A 642 -32.27 21.59 1.04
CA ASN A 642 -32.18 22.82 0.24
C ASN A 642 -33.33 22.98 -0.75
N TYR A 643 -33.98 21.88 -1.15
CA TYR A 643 -35.13 21.80 -2.03
C TYR A 643 -36.06 20.69 -1.51
N ASN A 644 -37.36 20.74 -1.79
CA ASN A 644 -38.33 19.77 -1.25
C ASN A 644 -39.50 19.53 -2.23
N PHE A 645 -40.50 18.75 -1.80
CA PHE A 645 -41.68 18.41 -2.61
C PHE A 645 -42.86 19.39 -2.42
N GLU A 646 -42.67 20.57 -1.82
CA GLU A 646 -43.77 21.52 -1.55
C GLU A 646 -44.19 22.28 -2.81
N GLU A 647 -43.24 22.72 -3.63
CA GLU A 647 -43.51 23.45 -4.87
C GLU A 647 -43.82 22.48 -6.02
N ASP A 648 -44.89 22.72 -6.78
CA ASP A 648 -45.37 21.80 -7.82
C ASP A 648 -44.31 21.47 -8.89
N HIS A 649 -43.59 22.49 -9.35
CA HIS A 649 -42.55 22.32 -10.38
C HIS A 649 -41.39 21.47 -9.86
N MET A 650 -40.94 21.74 -8.63
CA MET A 650 -39.89 20.98 -7.96
C MET A 650 -40.36 19.56 -7.64
N ARG A 651 -41.57 19.38 -7.11
CA ARG A 651 -42.17 18.07 -6.82
C ARG A 651 -42.21 17.20 -8.07
N LYS A 652 -42.74 17.71 -9.17
CA LYS A 652 -42.80 16.97 -10.44
C LYS A 652 -41.41 16.56 -10.88
N PHE A 653 -40.44 17.47 -10.80
CA PHE A 653 -39.06 17.18 -11.15
C PHE A 653 -38.44 16.10 -10.25
N LEU A 654 -38.48 16.25 -8.93
CA LEU A 654 -37.92 15.28 -7.99
C LEU A 654 -38.56 13.90 -8.11
N LEU A 655 -39.88 13.83 -8.33
CA LEU A 655 -40.58 12.55 -8.59
C LEU A 655 -40.01 11.85 -9.83
N THR A 656 -39.68 12.59 -10.90
CA THR A 656 -39.01 12.00 -12.06
C THR A 656 -37.59 11.55 -11.74
N GLN A 657 -36.84 12.31 -10.93
CA GLN A 657 -35.47 11.96 -10.52
C GLN A 657 -35.44 10.66 -9.70
N ILE A 658 -36.30 10.53 -8.68
CA ILE A 658 -36.32 9.33 -7.81
C ILE A 658 -36.89 8.08 -8.51
N GLN A 659 -37.54 8.23 -9.66
CA GLN A 659 -38.00 7.11 -10.50
C GLN A 659 -36.91 6.63 -11.49
N LYS A 660 -35.78 7.33 -11.61
CA LYS A 660 -34.66 6.93 -12.48
C LYS A 660 -34.08 5.57 -12.10
N LYS A 661 -33.33 4.99 -13.04
CA LYS A 661 -32.62 3.73 -12.84
C LYS A 661 -31.68 3.82 -11.64
N ARG A 662 -31.71 2.79 -10.79
CA ARG A 662 -30.91 2.70 -9.55
C ARG A 662 -29.43 2.41 -9.86
N PRO A 663 -28.49 2.91 -9.03
CA PRO A 663 -28.73 3.70 -7.82
C PRO A 663 -29.04 5.16 -8.17
N VAL A 664 -29.94 5.76 -7.40
CA VAL A 664 -30.21 7.20 -7.39
C VAL A 664 -29.69 7.74 -6.07
N ILE A 665 -28.77 8.70 -6.13
CA ILE A 665 -28.27 9.43 -4.96
C ILE A 665 -28.28 10.90 -5.37
N LEU A 666 -29.30 11.64 -4.95
CA LEU A 666 -29.44 13.05 -5.30
C LEU A 666 -28.54 13.92 -4.42
N ASP A 667 -27.83 14.85 -5.06
CA ASP A 667 -27.01 15.86 -4.40
C ASP A 667 -27.90 16.79 -3.56
N PRO A 668 -27.71 16.88 -2.23
CA PRO A 668 -28.47 17.78 -1.37
C PRO A 668 -28.47 19.25 -1.79
N ALA A 669 -27.49 19.68 -2.59
CA ALA A 669 -27.30 21.07 -3.02
C ALA A 669 -27.73 21.34 -4.47
N ASP A 670 -27.79 20.32 -5.33
CA ASP A 670 -28.17 20.44 -6.73
C ASP A 670 -29.24 19.38 -7.07
N PRO A 671 -30.53 19.77 -7.25
CA PRO A 671 -31.60 18.82 -7.50
C PRO A 671 -31.42 18.06 -8.82
N THR A 672 -30.61 18.57 -9.77
CA THR A 672 -30.31 17.90 -11.04
C THR A 672 -29.19 16.88 -10.91
N GLY A 673 -28.40 16.95 -9.83
CA GLY A 673 -27.22 16.12 -9.60
C GLY A 673 -27.57 14.75 -9.03
N ASP A 674 -27.85 13.76 -9.88
CA ASP A 674 -27.84 12.34 -9.47
C ASP A 674 -26.42 11.77 -9.55
N VAL A 675 -25.73 11.75 -8.40
CA VAL A 675 -24.37 11.19 -8.28
C VAL A 675 -24.37 9.66 -8.22
N GLY A 676 -25.54 9.05 -7.95
CA GLY A 676 -25.76 7.61 -8.08
C GLY A 676 -25.72 7.16 -9.55
N GLY A 677 -26.34 7.94 -10.43
CA GLY A 677 -26.13 7.90 -11.88
C GLY A 677 -26.60 6.61 -12.56
N GLY A 678 -27.36 5.74 -11.90
CA GLY A 678 -27.88 4.52 -12.50
C GLY A 678 -26.77 3.60 -13.07
N ASP A 679 -26.81 3.39 -14.38
CA ASP A 679 -25.84 2.59 -15.14
C ASP A 679 -24.67 3.40 -15.72
N ARG A 680 -24.62 4.72 -15.47
CA ARG A 680 -23.50 5.58 -15.87
C ARG A 680 -22.18 5.12 -15.25
N TRP A 681 -22.22 4.57 -14.04
CA TRP A 681 -21.05 4.14 -13.29
C TRP A 681 -21.04 2.62 -13.10
N CYS A 682 -19.84 2.04 -13.03
CA CYS A 682 -19.60 0.62 -12.82
C CYS A 682 -19.80 0.19 -11.34
N TRP A 683 -20.95 0.50 -10.73
CA TRP A 683 -21.27 0.13 -9.35
C TRP A 683 -21.14 -1.37 -9.07
N HIS A 684 -21.39 -2.22 -10.06
CA HIS A 684 -21.24 -3.66 -9.94
C HIS A 684 -19.79 -4.09 -9.61
N LEU A 685 -18.77 -3.36 -10.09
CA LEU A 685 -17.37 -3.64 -9.75
C LEU A 685 -17.07 -3.22 -8.31
N LEU A 686 -17.54 -2.04 -7.91
CA LEU A 686 -17.38 -1.56 -6.54
C LEU A 686 -18.11 -2.46 -5.53
N ALA A 687 -19.30 -2.96 -5.89
CA ALA A 687 -20.05 -3.94 -5.12
C ALA A 687 -19.34 -5.29 -5.00
N LYS A 688 -18.58 -5.72 -6.03
CA LYS A 688 -17.75 -6.92 -5.96
C LYS A 688 -16.63 -6.75 -4.94
N GLU A 689 -15.90 -5.64 -4.99
CA GLU A 689 -14.87 -5.36 -3.98
C GLU A 689 -15.46 -5.21 -2.58
N ALA A 690 -16.61 -4.55 -2.43
CA ALA A 690 -17.28 -4.44 -1.14
C ALA A 690 -17.60 -5.82 -0.54
N LYS A 691 -17.97 -6.82 -1.37
CA LYS A 691 -18.15 -8.21 -0.94
C LYS A 691 -16.84 -8.88 -0.52
N GLU A 692 -15.76 -8.69 -1.29
CA GLU A 692 -14.42 -9.20 -0.92
C GLU A 692 -13.95 -8.59 0.41
N TRP A 693 -14.26 -7.32 0.65
CA TRP A 693 -13.94 -6.64 1.91
C TRP A 693 -14.75 -7.13 3.11
N LEU A 694 -15.86 -7.84 2.95
CA LEU A 694 -16.60 -8.38 4.09
C LEU A 694 -15.81 -9.41 4.90
N SER A 695 -14.77 -10.02 4.32
CA SER A 695 -13.84 -10.92 5.03
C SER A 695 -12.68 -10.20 5.73
N SER A 696 -12.61 -8.87 5.63
CA SER A 696 -11.57 -8.06 6.28
C SER A 696 -11.62 -8.17 7.80
N SER A 697 -10.45 -8.12 8.45
CA SER A 697 -10.33 -7.98 9.90
C SER A 697 -10.98 -6.71 10.46
N CYS A 698 -11.25 -5.71 9.60
CA CYS A 698 -12.00 -4.51 9.96
C CYS A 698 -13.41 -4.83 10.46
N PHE A 699 -13.96 -5.99 10.08
CA PHE A 699 -15.31 -6.43 10.44
C PHE A 699 -15.34 -7.63 11.38
N GLN A 700 -14.21 -7.91 12.03
CA GLN A 700 -14.06 -8.94 13.05
C GLN A 700 -13.83 -8.25 14.41
N VAL A 701 -14.70 -8.49 15.38
CA VAL A 701 -14.60 -7.93 16.75
C VAL A 701 -14.06 -8.99 17.69
N GLU A 702 -14.63 -10.20 17.59
CA GLU A 702 -14.30 -11.38 18.38
C GLU A 702 -14.48 -12.63 17.52
N PRO A 703 -13.88 -13.78 17.87
CA PRO A 703 -14.00 -15.01 17.09
C PRO A 703 -15.45 -15.50 16.86
N LYS A 704 -16.46 -14.92 17.54
CA LYS A 704 -17.84 -15.42 17.51
C LYS A 704 -18.88 -14.47 16.92
N SER A 705 -18.56 -13.21 16.59
CA SER A 705 -19.53 -12.37 15.88
C SER A 705 -18.87 -11.40 14.89
N PRO A 706 -19.27 -11.44 13.60
CA PRO A 706 -18.88 -10.41 12.66
C PRO A 706 -19.61 -9.10 13.00
N VAL A 707 -18.95 -7.97 12.74
CA VAL A 707 -19.55 -6.64 12.85
C VAL A 707 -20.83 -6.61 12.02
N GLN A 708 -21.94 -6.26 12.67
CA GLN A 708 -23.24 -6.14 12.02
C GLN A 708 -23.40 -4.73 11.44
N PRO A 709 -23.94 -4.60 10.21
CA PRO A 709 -24.33 -3.29 9.70
C PRO A 709 -25.54 -2.75 10.48
N TRP A 710 -25.68 -1.43 10.52
CA TRP A 710 -26.93 -0.79 10.96
C TRP A 710 -28.06 -1.11 9.99
N LYS A 711 -29.30 -1.11 10.51
CA LYS A 711 -30.51 -1.30 9.71
C LYS A 711 -30.86 -0.02 8.95
N VAL A 712 -30.21 0.19 7.81
CA VAL A 712 -30.43 1.36 6.94
C VAL A 712 -31.35 1.00 5.76
N PRO A 713 -32.42 1.79 5.51
CA PRO A 713 -33.27 1.59 4.34
C PRO A 713 -32.48 1.81 3.05
N VAL A 714 -32.83 1.09 1.98
CA VAL A 714 -32.21 1.28 0.65
C VAL A 714 -33.03 2.19 -0.24
N VAL A 715 -34.30 2.43 0.09
CA VAL A 715 -35.21 3.26 -0.68
C VAL A 715 -35.83 4.29 0.25
N GLN A 716 -35.64 5.57 -0.07
CA GLN A 716 -36.47 6.64 0.44
C GLN A 716 -37.67 6.88 -0.50
N THR A 717 -38.82 7.17 0.10
CA THR A 717 -40.04 7.63 -0.58
C THR A 717 -40.32 9.08 -0.16
N PRO A 718 -41.11 9.86 -0.91
CA PRO A 718 -41.44 11.24 -0.53
C PRO A 718 -42.02 11.39 0.89
N GLY A 719 -42.65 10.35 1.44
CA GLY A 719 -43.17 10.35 2.82
C GLY A 719 -42.18 9.93 3.91
N SER A 720 -40.99 9.42 3.55
CA SER A 720 -40.00 8.88 4.50
C SER A 720 -38.74 9.75 4.61
N CYS A 721 -38.84 11.04 4.27
CA CYS A 721 -37.72 11.95 4.16
C CYS A 721 -37.23 12.40 5.55
N GLY A 722 -36.34 11.61 6.15
CA GLY A 722 -35.51 12.00 7.28
C GLY A 722 -36.17 11.86 8.65
N ALA A 723 -35.44 11.25 9.58
CA ALA A 723 -35.57 11.61 10.98
C ALA A 723 -35.36 13.13 11.09
N GLN A 724 -36.18 13.85 11.86
CA GLN A 724 -36.18 15.30 12.01
C GLN A 724 -34.90 15.86 12.68
N ILE A 725 -33.72 15.61 12.11
CA ILE A 725 -32.40 15.95 12.69
C ILE A 725 -31.84 17.25 12.10
N TYR A 726 -32.52 17.91 11.15
CA TYR A 726 -32.06 19.21 10.63
C TYR A 726 -32.46 20.34 11.59
N PRO A 727 -31.52 21.03 12.25
CA PRO A 727 -31.81 22.37 12.73
C PRO A 727 -32.11 23.22 11.49
N VAL A 728 -33.30 23.81 11.44
CA VAL A 728 -33.71 24.75 10.40
C VAL A 728 -32.65 25.86 10.36
N VAL A 729 -31.81 25.86 9.32
CA VAL A 729 -30.85 26.92 9.05
C VAL A 729 -31.67 28.16 8.66
N GLY A 730 -32.10 28.93 9.65
CA GLY A 730 -32.98 30.10 9.47
C GLY A 730 -33.98 30.37 10.58
N GLY A 731 -34.08 29.51 11.61
CA GLY A 731 -34.97 29.73 12.75
C GLY A 731 -34.41 30.76 13.75
N VAL A 732 -34.97 31.96 13.71
CA VAL A 732 -34.81 33.04 14.69
C VAL A 732 -35.04 32.55 16.12
N TYR A 733 -34.11 32.88 17.02
CA TYR A 733 -34.42 33.38 18.37
C TYR A 733 -33.59 34.64 18.62
#